data_AF-A0A8C9U3L8-F1
#
_entry.id   AF-A0A8C9U3L8-F1
#
_cell.length_a   1.000
_cell.length_b   1.000
_cell.length_c   1.000
_cell.angle_alpha   90.00
_cell.angle_beta   90.00
_cell.angle_gamma   90.00
#
_symmetry.space_group_name_H-M   'P 1'
#
loop_
_entity.id
_entity.type
_entity.pdbx_description
1 polymer ?
#
loop_
_entity_poly.entity_id
_entity_poly.type
_entity_poly.pdbx_seq_one_letter_code
_entity_poly.pdbx_strand_id
1 'polypeptide(L)'
;MASHRVTPALQRVLFTWQHVAWKSRCCAVASHAKYSTVYDPAEKTFDKILIANRGEIACRVMKTCKKMGIKTVAVHSDVDSSAVHVKMADEAVCVGPAPTNKSYLNMDAILEAARQTGAQAVHPGYGFLSENKEFARRLAAHGVTFIGPDTHAIQAMGDKIESKLIAKKAKVNTIPGFDGVVKDAEEAVRIAGEIGYPVMIKASAGGGGKGMRIAWNDEETREGFRFSSQEAASSFGDDRLLIEKFIDNPRHIEIQVLADKHGNALWLNERECSIQRRNQKVVEEAPSTFLDPETRCAMGEQAVSLAKAVQYSSAGTVEFLVDSKKNFYFLEMNTRLQVEHPITECITGLDLVQQMIRVAKGYPLQHRQADIPINGWAIESRVYAEDPYKSFGLPSIGRLSQYQEPVNIPAVRVDSGIQEGSDISIYYDPMISKLVTYGSTRAEALQRMEEALDNYVIRGVTHNIPLLREIITHPRFVSGDISTKFLQEVYPEGFKGHQLSDSERWELLATAVALFVAAQLRSQRFLGNLRVSSSQQEQRRWELSVELEKGVHAVTVSRSGSTYAVDLDGKRVDVSSEWNLASALLPVTVNGTQRTVQCLSRSASGEIDLQYLGTSGSGRRSPHKGYAFCPFHVPTKDVTPPPWPLRSARTLWFGKRD
;
A
#
# COMPACT_ATOMS: atom_id res chain seq x y z
N MET A 1 68.04 -28.46 20.85
CA MET A 1 67.92 -28.98 22.24
C MET A 1 67.42 -27.86 23.13
N ALA A 2 66.43 -28.15 23.98
CA ALA A 2 66.23 -27.64 25.35
C ALA A 2 66.83 -26.25 25.68
N SER A 3 66.00 -25.20 25.80
CA SER A 3 65.39 -24.72 27.06
C SER A 3 66.35 -23.97 28.00
N HIS A 4 66.06 -22.70 28.30
CA HIS A 4 65.45 -22.30 29.58
C HIS A 4 65.15 -20.79 29.67
N ARG A 5 63.97 -20.54 30.26
CA ARG A 5 63.38 -19.31 30.83
C ARG A 5 64.16 -18.89 32.10
N VAL A 6 64.16 -17.68 32.68
CA VAL A 6 63.26 -16.50 32.77
C VAL A 6 64.01 -15.39 33.55
N THR A 7 63.72 -14.10 33.30
CA THR A 7 63.35 -13.11 34.34
C THR A 7 62.91 -11.77 33.70
N PRO A 8 61.91 -11.05 34.26
CA PRO A 8 61.26 -9.91 33.60
C PRO A 8 61.50 -8.57 34.33
N ALA A 9 61.80 -7.49 33.60
CA ALA A 9 61.49 -6.10 33.97
C ALA A 9 61.97 -5.12 32.88
N LEU A 10 61.02 -4.40 32.26
CA LEU A 10 61.16 -3.13 31.50
C LEU A 10 62.21 -3.11 30.36
N GLN A 11 61.93 -2.77 29.09
CA GLN A 11 61.14 -1.65 28.59
C GLN A 11 61.08 -1.74 27.04
N ARG A 12 59.86 -1.64 26.50
CA ARG A 12 59.40 -1.11 25.19
C ARG A 12 60.45 -0.81 24.09
N VAL A 13 60.17 -1.29 22.87
CA VAL A 13 59.85 -0.50 21.64
C VAL A 13 59.93 -1.41 20.38
N LEU A 14 58.94 -1.28 19.48
CA LEU A 14 58.79 -1.82 18.09
C LEU A 14 58.12 -3.21 17.87
N PHE A 15 57.00 -3.17 17.11
CA PHE A 15 56.40 -4.14 16.14
C PHE A 15 56.55 -5.66 16.40
N THR A 16 55.55 -6.56 16.41
CA THR A 16 54.40 -6.80 15.51
C THR A 16 53.57 -8.02 16.02
N TRP A 17 52.25 -8.00 15.74
CA TRP A 17 51.35 -9.14 15.37
C TRP A 17 50.58 -10.00 16.40
N GLN A 18 49.24 -10.02 16.13
CA GLN A 18 48.26 -11.13 16.15
C GLN A 18 47.66 -11.70 17.46
N HIS A 19 46.31 -11.60 17.51
CA HIS A 19 45.29 -12.34 18.29
C HIS A 19 45.37 -12.21 19.83
N VAL A 20 44.39 -11.70 20.59
CA VAL A 20 42.93 -11.94 20.70
C VAL A 20 42.38 -10.72 21.49
N ALA A 21 41.25 -10.09 21.18
CA ALA A 21 39.96 -10.45 21.77
C ALA A 21 38.82 -9.70 21.09
N TRP A 22 37.99 -10.48 20.40
CA TRP A 22 36.70 -10.11 19.88
C TRP A 22 35.70 -10.19 21.02
N LYS A 23 35.36 -9.06 21.64
CA LYS A 23 34.06 -8.85 22.28
C LYS A 23 33.85 -7.39 22.70
N SER A 24 32.69 -6.90 22.28
CA SER A 24 31.86 -5.93 22.99
C SER A 24 32.27 -4.46 22.92
N ARG A 25 31.96 -3.85 21.78
CA ARG A 25 31.17 -2.61 21.80
C ARG A 25 29.98 -2.76 20.86
N CYS A 26 28.93 -3.39 21.39
CA CYS A 26 27.57 -3.18 20.91
C CYS A 26 27.24 -1.70 21.13
N CYS A 27 27.49 -0.87 20.13
CA CYS A 27 26.67 0.31 19.94
C CYS A 27 25.38 -0.20 19.31
N ALA A 28 24.28 -0.08 20.06
CA ALA A 28 22.93 -0.26 19.55
C ALA A 28 22.78 0.59 18.28
N VAL A 29 22.78 -0.06 17.12
CA VAL A 29 22.33 0.56 15.87
C VAL A 29 20.82 0.66 16.00
N ALA A 30 20.36 1.74 16.61
CA ALA A 30 18.97 2.14 16.51
C ALA A 30 18.68 2.32 15.02
N SER A 31 17.80 1.48 14.47
CA SER A 31 17.32 1.52 13.09
C SER A 31 16.54 2.82 12.86
N HIS A 32 17.25 3.91 12.62
CA HIS A 32 16.68 5.11 12.03
C HIS A 32 16.74 4.90 10.53
N ALA A 33 15.58 4.86 9.88
CA ALA A 33 15.48 4.92 8.43
C ALA A 33 16.25 6.17 7.95
N LYS A 34 17.43 5.95 7.36
CA LYS A 34 18.26 7.02 6.82
C LYS A 34 17.69 7.45 5.46
N TYR A 35 16.67 8.29 5.48
CA TYR A 35 16.38 9.17 4.34
C TYR A 35 17.47 10.24 4.34
N SER A 36 18.54 10.04 3.58
CA SER A 36 19.72 10.90 3.63
C SER A 36 19.68 11.97 2.54
N THR A 37 18.68 12.82 2.56
CA THR A 37 18.83 14.19 2.07
C THR A 37 19.22 15.05 3.26
N VAL A 38 20.49 15.42 3.33
CA VAL A 38 21.03 16.28 4.40
C VAL A 38 20.29 17.62 4.35
N TYR A 39 19.68 18.01 5.47
CA TYR A 39 19.10 19.34 5.60
C TYR A 39 20.23 20.35 5.76
N ASP A 40 20.34 21.28 4.82
CA ASP A 40 21.24 22.42 4.95
C ASP A 40 20.49 23.56 5.65
N PRO A 41 20.80 23.86 6.92
CA PRO A 41 20.15 24.94 7.66
C PRO A 41 20.47 26.33 7.11
N ALA A 42 21.46 26.47 6.21
CA ALA A 42 21.74 27.73 5.53
C ALA A 42 20.79 28.00 4.33
N GLU A 43 20.11 26.98 3.81
CA GLU A 43 19.10 27.16 2.76
C GLU A 43 17.83 27.80 3.34
N LYS A 44 17.47 28.98 2.83
CA LYS A 44 16.21 29.64 3.20
C LYS A 44 15.04 28.81 2.69
N THR A 45 14.16 28.40 3.58
CA THR A 45 12.93 27.68 3.23
C THR A 45 11.77 28.66 2.96
N PHE A 46 10.59 28.12 2.65
CA PHE A 46 9.34 28.88 2.80
C PHE A 46 8.97 28.91 4.28
N ASP A 47 8.40 30.01 4.76
CA ASP A 47 7.94 30.10 6.15
C ASP A 47 6.64 29.31 6.35
N LYS A 48 5.78 29.30 5.32
CA LYS A 48 4.47 28.64 5.35
C LYS A 48 4.07 28.13 3.97
N ILE A 49 3.64 26.87 3.91
CA ILE A 49 3.12 26.20 2.71
C ILE A 49 1.67 25.76 2.95
N LEU A 50 0.79 26.03 1.99
CA LEU A 50 -0.56 25.48 1.95
C LEU A 50 -0.57 24.19 1.13
N ILE A 51 -1.25 23.16 1.64
CA ILE A 51 -1.34 21.87 0.98
C ILE A 51 -2.73 21.78 0.36
N ALA A 52 -2.81 21.93 -0.96
CA ALA A 52 -4.06 21.90 -1.73
C ALA A 52 -4.46 20.46 -2.08
N ASN A 53 -4.51 19.60 -1.05
CA ASN A 53 -4.86 18.19 -1.15
C ASN A 53 -5.35 17.66 0.22
N ARG A 54 -5.69 16.38 0.30
CA ARG A 54 -6.24 15.71 1.48
C ARG A 54 -5.59 14.35 1.72
N GLY A 55 -5.98 13.70 2.82
CA GLY A 55 -5.67 12.29 3.06
C GLY A 55 -4.16 12.03 3.21
N GLU A 56 -3.70 10.88 2.72
CA GLU A 56 -2.31 10.42 2.93
C GLU A 56 -1.30 11.41 2.36
N ILE A 57 -1.52 11.90 1.14
CA ILE A 57 -0.57 12.78 0.45
C ILE A 57 -0.42 14.11 1.17
N ALA A 58 -1.50 14.64 1.74
CA ALA A 58 -1.41 15.85 2.55
C ALA A 58 -0.55 15.61 3.81
N CYS A 59 -0.76 14.48 4.49
CA CYS A 59 0.07 14.07 5.63
C CYS A 59 1.53 13.85 5.22
N ARG A 60 1.78 13.21 4.08
CA ARG A 60 3.13 12.98 3.51
C ARG A 60 3.87 14.29 3.28
N VAL A 61 3.21 15.30 2.71
CA VAL A 61 3.82 16.61 2.46
C VAL A 61 4.08 17.36 3.77
N MET A 62 3.11 17.36 4.69
CA MET A 62 3.24 18.01 6.00
C MET A 62 4.35 17.40 6.85
N LYS A 63 4.54 16.07 6.82
CA LYS A 63 5.65 15.39 7.50
C LYS A 63 7.01 15.92 7.02
N THR A 64 7.19 16.16 5.72
CA THR A 64 8.44 16.77 5.20
C THR A 64 8.54 18.25 5.56
N CYS A 65 7.47 19.02 5.44
CA CYS A 65 7.47 20.44 5.84
C CYS A 65 7.89 20.60 7.31
N LYS A 66 7.34 19.78 8.21
CA LYS A 66 7.68 19.76 9.64
C LYS A 66 9.15 19.43 9.88
N LYS A 67 9.72 18.46 9.17
CA LYS A 67 11.16 18.15 9.23
C LYS A 67 12.03 19.33 8.77
N MET A 68 11.54 20.12 7.82
CA MET A 68 12.22 21.31 7.28
C MET A 68 11.96 22.59 8.08
N GLY A 69 11.18 22.53 9.17
CA GLY A 69 10.81 23.70 9.97
C GLY A 69 9.81 24.65 9.31
N ILE A 70 9.05 24.17 8.31
CA ILE A 70 8.09 24.96 7.53
C ILE A 70 6.68 24.81 8.13
N LYS A 71 5.99 25.93 8.36
CA LYS A 71 4.58 25.90 8.81
C LYS A 71 3.66 25.41 7.70
N THR A 72 2.56 24.78 8.09
CA THR A 72 1.66 24.09 7.17
C THR A 72 0.23 24.56 7.33
N VAL A 73 -0.46 24.72 6.20
CA VAL A 73 -1.90 25.01 6.14
C VAL A 73 -2.61 23.85 5.44
N ALA A 74 -3.57 23.23 6.12
CA ALA A 74 -4.49 22.26 5.50
C ALA A 74 -5.68 22.98 4.88
N VAL A 75 -6.11 22.56 3.68
CA VAL A 75 -7.49 22.81 3.23
C VAL A 75 -8.33 21.57 3.47
N HIS A 76 -9.61 21.77 3.75
CA HIS A 76 -10.54 20.66 3.94
C HIS A 76 -11.96 21.01 3.51
N SER A 77 -12.75 19.97 3.21
CA SER A 77 -14.20 20.09 3.12
C SER A 77 -14.85 20.05 4.51
N ASP A 78 -16.14 20.36 4.60
CA ASP A 78 -16.93 20.22 5.84
C ASP A 78 -16.83 18.81 6.48
N VAL A 79 -16.93 17.76 5.67
CA VAL A 79 -16.85 16.36 6.12
C VAL A 79 -15.43 15.93 6.51
N ASP A 80 -14.39 16.57 5.97
CA ASP A 80 -13.00 16.30 6.33
C ASP A 80 -12.50 17.14 7.53
N SER A 81 -13.38 17.91 8.19
CA SER A 81 -13.00 18.77 9.33
C SER A 81 -12.30 18.06 10.49
N SER A 82 -12.46 16.75 10.60
CA SER A 82 -11.80 15.91 11.62
C SER A 82 -10.72 14.97 11.06
N ALA A 83 -10.36 15.11 9.77
CA ALA A 83 -9.38 14.28 9.10
C ALA A 83 -7.97 14.44 9.70
N VAL A 84 -7.12 13.42 9.51
CA VAL A 84 -5.77 13.39 10.09
C VAL A 84 -4.91 14.55 9.59
N HIS A 85 -4.98 14.90 8.30
CA HIS A 85 -4.19 16.00 7.74
C HIS A 85 -4.60 17.37 8.31
N VAL A 86 -5.87 17.56 8.66
CA VAL A 86 -6.36 18.79 9.30
C VAL A 86 -5.78 18.93 10.70
N LYS A 87 -5.78 17.85 11.48
CA LYS A 87 -5.20 17.81 12.83
C LYS A 87 -3.68 17.92 12.83
N MET A 88 -3.02 17.54 11.73
CA MET A 88 -1.57 17.58 11.59
C MET A 88 -1.02 18.98 11.26
N ALA A 89 -1.80 19.79 10.56
CA ALA A 89 -1.39 21.12 10.13
C ALA A 89 -1.36 22.14 11.28
N ASP A 90 -0.56 23.20 11.10
CA ASP A 90 -0.51 24.31 12.06
C ASP A 90 -1.76 25.19 11.99
N GLU A 91 -2.32 25.32 10.80
CA GLU A 91 -3.57 26.05 10.51
C GLU A 91 -4.42 25.23 9.52
N ALA A 92 -5.74 25.39 9.57
CA ALA A 92 -6.65 24.72 8.66
C ALA A 92 -7.78 25.65 8.19
N VAL A 93 -8.16 25.55 6.92
CA VAL A 93 -9.22 26.36 6.30
C VAL A 93 -10.23 25.46 5.60
N CYS A 94 -11.51 25.66 5.91
CA CYS A 94 -12.60 25.01 5.21
C CYS A 94 -12.81 25.68 3.84
N VAL A 95 -12.74 24.91 2.75
CA VAL A 95 -12.83 25.41 1.37
C VAL A 95 -14.14 25.05 0.67
N GLY A 96 -15.08 24.39 1.37
CA GLY A 96 -16.42 24.11 0.86
C GLY A 96 -17.02 22.79 1.35
N PRO A 97 -18.15 22.36 0.76
CA PRO A 97 -18.81 21.12 1.11
C PRO A 97 -18.12 19.87 0.52
N ALA A 98 -18.56 18.69 0.94
CA ALA A 98 -17.98 17.40 0.56
C ALA A 98 -17.66 17.18 -0.93
N PRO A 99 -18.53 17.53 -1.91
CA PRO A 99 -18.24 17.32 -3.32
C PRO A 99 -16.97 18.05 -3.77
N THR A 100 -16.05 17.32 -4.42
CA THR A 100 -14.72 17.82 -4.77
C THR A 100 -14.77 19.05 -5.68
N ASN A 101 -15.72 19.12 -6.61
CA ASN A 101 -15.95 20.26 -7.49
C ASN A 101 -16.35 21.56 -6.75
N LYS A 102 -16.82 21.45 -5.50
CA LYS A 102 -17.21 22.57 -4.65
C LYS A 102 -16.20 22.85 -3.52
N SER A 103 -15.17 22.00 -3.35
CA SER A 103 -14.14 22.11 -2.31
C SER A 103 -12.72 22.01 -2.89
N TYR A 104 -12.15 20.81 -3.01
CA TYR A 104 -10.75 20.61 -3.40
C TYR A 104 -10.41 21.02 -4.85
N LEU A 105 -11.42 21.20 -5.71
CA LEU A 105 -11.26 21.75 -7.06
C LEU A 105 -11.70 23.23 -7.15
N ASN A 106 -12.14 23.83 -6.04
CA ASN A 106 -12.53 25.23 -5.97
C ASN A 106 -11.29 26.13 -5.85
N MET A 107 -10.78 26.55 -7.00
CA MET A 107 -9.58 27.40 -7.07
C MET A 107 -9.74 28.72 -6.30
N ASP A 108 -10.92 29.33 -6.34
CA ASP A 108 -11.18 30.62 -5.68
C ASP A 108 -11.05 30.49 -4.16
N ALA A 109 -11.67 29.44 -3.59
CA ALA A 109 -11.60 29.16 -2.17
C ALA A 109 -10.16 28.86 -1.70
N ILE A 110 -9.39 28.11 -2.50
CA ILE A 110 -8.00 27.78 -2.17
C ILE A 110 -7.07 29.00 -2.27
N LEU A 111 -7.26 29.85 -3.29
CA LEU A 111 -6.51 31.11 -3.42
C LEU A 111 -6.80 32.06 -2.26
N GLU A 112 -8.07 32.15 -1.85
CA GLU A 112 -8.45 32.93 -0.69
C GLU A 112 -7.87 32.36 0.61
N ALA A 113 -7.85 31.04 0.78
CA ALA A 113 -7.19 30.38 1.91
C ALA A 113 -5.68 30.69 1.96
N ALA A 114 -5.00 30.64 0.80
CA ALA A 114 -3.57 30.99 0.72
C ALA A 114 -3.33 32.46 1.11
N ARG A 115 -4.22 33.37 0.66
CA ARG A 115 -4.16 34.81 0.98
C ARG A 115 -4.39 35.07 2.46
N GLN A 116 -5.42 34.47 3.07
CA GLN A 116 -5.78 34.66 4.47
C GLN A 116 -4.70 34.16 5.43
N THR A 117 -4.07 33.03 5.09
CA THR A 117 -3.05 32.40 5.95
C THR A 117 -1.64 32.93 5.69
N GLY A 118 -1.43 33.66 4.59
CA GLY A 118 -0.10 34.15 4.19
C GLY A 118 0.82 33.03 3.71
N ALA A 119 0.27 31.96 3.14
CA ALA A 119 1.07 30.88 2.56
C ALA A 119 1.88 31.40 1.37
N GLN A 120 3.20 31.15 1.37
CA GLN A 120 4.11 31.62 0.33
C GLN A 120 4.15 30.67 -0.87
N ALA A 121 3.75 29.42 -0.67
CA ALA A 121 3.70 28.40 -1.69
C ALA A 121 2.54 27.43 -1.45
N VAL A 122 2.10 26.78 -2.53
CA VAL A 122 1.08 25.74 -2.51
C VAL A 122 1.67 24.43 -3.05
N HIS A 123 1.56 23.38 -2.26
CA HIS A 123 1.85 22.02 -2.71
C HIS A 123 0.54 21.33 -3.10
N PRO A 124 0.32 20.95 -4.36
CA PRO A 124 -0.95 20.38 -4.80
C PRO A 124 -1.04 18.87 -4.56
N GLY A 125 0.06 18.20 -4.19
CA GLY A 125 0.09 16.74 -4.06
C GLY A 125 -0.07 16.08 -5.42
N TYR A 126 -1.03 15.18 -5.55
CA TYR A 126 -1.42 14.54 -6.81
C TYR A 126 -2.94 14.48 -6.96
N GLY A 127 -3.46 14.33 -8.19
CA GLY A 127 -4.88 14.51 -8.46
C GLY A 127 -5.34 15.96 -8.20
N PHE A 128 -6.65 16.18 -8.13
CA PHE A 128 -7.23 17.51 -7.95
C PHE A 128 -6.66 18.56 -8.92
N LEU A 129 -6.01 19.60 -8.40
CA LEU A 129 -5.47 20.73 -9.16
C LEU A 129 -3.96 20.59 -9.48
N SER A 130 -3.35 19.42 -9.19
CA SER A 130 -1.91 19.20 -9.37
C SER A 130 -1.40 19.29 -10.80
N GLU A 131 -2.28 19.06 -11.79
CA GLU A 131 -1.95 19.17 -13.22
C GLU A 131 -2.82 20.25 -13.88
N ASN A 132 -3.37 21.18 -13.09
CA ASN A 132 -4.22 22.25 -13.60
C ASN A 132 -3.40 23.52 -13.88
N LYS A 133 -3.13 23.78 -15.17
CA LYS A 133 -2.36 24.95 -15.61
C LYS A 133 -2.95 26.29 -15.17
N GLU A 134 -4.27 26.40 -15.13
CA GLU A 134 -4.94 27.65 -14.75
C GLU A 134 -4.75 27.93 -13.26
N PHE A 135 -4.80 26.90 -12.42
CA PHE A 135 -4.51 27.04 -11.00
C PHE A 135 -3.08 27.50 -10.75
N ALA A 136 -2.08 26.87 -11.39
CA ALA A 136 -0.69 27.28 -11.30
C ALA A 136 -0.47 28.74 -11.77
N ARG A 137 -1.10 29.14 -12.89
CA ARG A 137 -1.08 30.51 -13.40
C ARG A 137 -1.67 31.52 -12.42
N ARG A 138 -2.81 31.19 -11.80
CA ARG A 138 -3.49 32.07 -10.84
C ARG A 138 -2.70 32.22 -9.54
N LEU A 139 -2.06 31.16 -9.05
CA LEU A 139 -1.16 31.24 -7.89
C LEU A 139 0.01 32.21 -8.15
N ALA A 140 0.66 32.07 -9.32
CA ALA A 140 1.76 32.96 -9.71
C ALA A 140 1.31 34.42 -9.79
N ALA A 141 0.11 34.70 -10.31
CA ALA A 141 -0.45 36.05 -10.36
C ALA A 141 -0.70 36.68 -8.97
N HIS A 142 -0.78 35.86 -7.91
CA HIS A 142 -0.91 36.31 -6.52
C HIS A 142 0.42 36.24 -5.75
N GLY A 143 1.55 36.00 -6.43
CA GLY A 143 2.87 35.87 -5.79
C GLY A 143 3.03 34.60 -4.95
N VAL A 144 2.16 33.60 -5.13
CA VAL A 144 2.22 32.31 -4.43
C VAL A 144 2.90 31.29 -5.32
N THR A 145 3.95 30.64 -4.82
CA THR A 145 4.71 29.67 -5.61
C THR A 145 3.95 28.34 -5.73
N PHE A 146 3.73 27.85 -6.94
CA PHE A 146 3.25 26.49 -7.18
C PHE A 146 4.42 25.49 -7.04
N ILE A 147 4.30 24.52 -6.13
CA ILE A 147 5.32 23.48 -5.93
C ILE A 147 5.03 22.32 -6.89
N GLY A 148 5.50 22.48 -8.12
CA GLY A 148 5.30 21.58 -9.24
C GLY A 148 6.02 22.14 -10.49
N PRO A 149 5.83 21.53 -11.66
CA PRO A 149 6.34 22.07 -12.91
C PRO A 149 5.65 23.38 -13.29
N ASP A 150 6.23 24.08 -14.27
CA ASP A 150 5.64 25.31 -14.79
C ASP A 150 4.39 25.04 -15.66
N THR A 151 3.66 26.11 -15.97
CA THR A 151 2.43 26.02 -16.77
C THR A 151 2.67 25.52 -18.19
N HIS A 152 3.88 25.73 -18.75
CA HIS A 152 4.23 25.29 -20.09
C HIS A 152 4.35 23.77 -20.13
N ALA A 153 5.11 23.17 -19.22
CA ALA A 153 5.29 21.74 -19.09
C ALA A 153 3.97 21.01 -18.76
N ILE A 154 3.14 21.55 -17.85
CA ILE A 154 1.81 21.00 -17.54
C ILE A 154 0.94 20.95 -18.80
N GLN A 155 0.94 22.03 -19.59
CA GLN A 155 0.15 22.07 -20.82
C GLN A 155 0.71 21.11 -21.89
N ALA A 156 2.01 21.19 -22.14
CA ALA A 156 2.68 20.44 -23.19
C ALA A 156 2.53 18.92 -23.01
N MET A 157 2.55 18.46 -21.77
CA MET A 157 2.41 17.04 -21.43
C MET A 157 0.97 16.58 -21.17
N GLY A 158 0.03 17.52 -20.98
CA GLY A 158 -1.37 17.21 -20.71
C GLY A 158 -2.19 16.79 -21.94
N ASP A 159 -1.76 17.14 -23.16
CA ASP A 159 -2.36 16.68 -24.41
C ASP A 159 -1.53 15.52 -24.98
N LYS A 160 -2.18 14.36 -25.23
CA LYS A 160 -1.48 13.15 -25.71
C LYS A 160 -0.86 13.30 -27.09
N ILE A 161 -1.43 14.14 -27.95
CA ILE A 161 -0.91 14.37 -29.30
C ILE A 161 0.30 15.30 -29.21
N GLU A 162 0.17 16.41 -28.49
CA GLU A 162 1.26 17.37 -28.28
C GLU A 162 2.46 16.71 -27.58
N SER A 163 2.21 15.95 -26.51
CA SER A 163 3.25 15.23 -25.78
C SER A 163 3.98 14.20 -26.62
N LYS A 164 3.26 13.45 -27.47
CA LYS A 164 3.87 12.48 -28.40
C LYS A 164 4.74 13.18 -29.44
N LEU A 165 4.31 14.30 -30.00
CA LEU A 165 5.11 15.08 -30.94
C LEU A 165 6.39 15.62 -30.29
N ILE A 166 6.30 16.08 -29.04
CA ILE A 166 7.45 16.54 -28.27
C ILE A 166 8.39 15.36 -27.96
N ALA A 167 7.86 14.23 -27.52
CA ALA A 167 8.63 13.01 -27.26
C ALA A 167 9.40 12.56 -28.50
N LYS A 168 8.75 12.55 -29.68
CA LYS A 168 9.39 12.20 -30.94
C LYS A 168 10.51 13.19 -31.33
N LYS A 169 10.28 14.50 -31.16
CA LYS A 169 11.30 15.55 -31.36
C LYS A 169 12.48 15.40 -30.37
N ALA A 170 12.19 14.97 -29.14
CA ALA A 170 13.18 14.67 -28.10
C ALA A 170 13.88 13.31 -28.29
N LYS A 171 13.60 12.61 -29.40
CA LYS A 171 14.13 11.28 -29.73
C LYS A 171 13.79 10.21 -28.70
N VAL A 172 12.64 10.35 -28.05
CA VAL A 172 12.07 9.33 -27.17
C VAL A 172 11.34 8.31 -28.03
N ASN A 173 11.50 7.03 -27.71
CA ASN A 173 10.79 5.94 -28.36
C ASN A 173 9.28 6.11 -28.11
N THR A 174 8.48 6.29 -29.16
CA THR A 174 7.02 6.40 -29.05
C THR A 174 6.34 5.15 -29.61
N ILE A 175 5.14 4.82 -29.12
CA ILE A 175 4.36 3.71 -29.68
C ILE A 175 4.09 4.00 -31.17
N PRO A 176 4.40 3.05 -32.09
CA PRO A 176 4.06 3.20 -33.49
C PRO A 176 2.57 3.51 -33.64
N GLY A 177 2.23 4.55 -34.38
CA GLY A 177 0.84 5.00 -34.50
C GLY A 177 0.71 6.20 -35.40
N PHE A 178 -0.51 6.70 -35.53
CA PHE A 178 -0.79 7.90 -36.29
C PHE A 178 -0.50 9.15 -35.45
N ASP A 179 0.29 10.07 -36.00
CA ASP A 179 0.74 11.30 -35.32
C ASP A 179 -0.26 12.47 -35.48
N GLY A 180 -1.56 12.18 -35.60
CA GLY A 180 -2.61 13.17 -35.82
C GLY A 180 -3.96 12.76 -35.23
N VAL A 181 -4.97 13.63 -35.42
CA VAL A 181 -6.35 13.36 -35.04
C VAL A 181 -7.03 12.55 -36.16
N VAL A 182 -7.61 11.41 -35.81
CA VAL A 182 -8.40 10.60 -36.75
C VAL A 182 -9.76 11.24 -36.95
N LYS A 183 -10.14 11.54 -38.20
CA LYS A 183 -11.34 12.32 -38.54
C LYS A 183 -12.62 11.49 -38.48
N ASP A 184 -12.58 10.27 -38.99
CA ASP A 184 -13.74 9.40 -39.10
C ASP A 184 -13.37 7.91 -39.02
N ALA A 185 -14.40 7.06 -38.98
CA ALA A 185 -14.25 5.62 -38.82
C ALA A 185 -13.57 4.92 -40.00
N GLU A 186 -13.66 5.45 -41.23
CA GLU A 186 -12.99 4.83 -42.38
C GLU A 186 -11.51 5.23 -42.43
N GLU A 187 -11.18 6.47 -42.05
CA GLU A 187 -9.79 6.86 -41.81
C GLU A 187 -9.18 6.03 -40.68
N ALA A 188 -9.94 5.73 -39.63
CA ALA A 188 -9.51 4.84 -38.54
C ALA A 188 -9.12 3.45 -39.05
N VAL A 189 -9.95 2.84 -39.91
CA VAL A 189 -9.67 1.53 -40.52
C VAL A 189 -8.43 1.57 -41.41
N ARG A 190 -8.28 2.61 -42.25
CA ARG A 190 -7.09 2.78 -43.10
C ARG A 190 -5.82 2.86 -42.25
N ILE A 191 -5.82 3.70 -41.22
CA ILE A 191 -4.70 3.87 -40.30
C ILE A 191 -4.39 2.55 -39.56
N ALA A 192 -5.43 1.85 -39.09
CA ALA A 192 -5.26 0.58 -38.41
C ALA A 192 -4.64 -0.50 -39.32
N GLY A 193 -5.03 -0.52 -40.60
CA GLY A 193 -4.40 -1.37 -41.63
C GLY A 193 -2.93 -1.03 -41.88
N GLU A 194 -2.56 0.25 -41.88
CA GLU A 194 -1.17 0.72 -42.04
C GLU A 194 -0.28 0.36 -40.84
N ILE A 195 -0.81 0.48 -39.61
CA ILE A 195 -0.11 0.08 -38.37
C ILE A 195 -0.06 -1.46 -38.22
N GLY A 196 -1.08 -2.14 -38.74
CA GLY A 196 -1.33 -3.56 -38.58
C GLY A 196 -2.01 -3.89 -37.24
N TYR A 197 -2.97 -4.81 -37.28
CA TYR A 197 -3.69 -5.27 -36.09
C TYR A 197 -2.84 -6.11 -35.12
N PRO A 198 -3.25 -6.24 -33.83
CA PRO A 198 -4.26 -5.39 -33.17
C PRO A 198 -3.78 -3.95 -32.95
N VAL A 199 -4.73 -3.02 -32.88
CA VAL A 199 -4.50 -1.59 -32.58
C VAL A 199 -5.29 -1.16 -31.35
N MET A 200 -4.85 -0.08 -30.72
CA MET A 200 -5.52 0.58 -29.60
C MET A 200 -6.00 1.95 -30.04
N ILE A 201 -7.30 2.17 -29.95
CA ILE A 201 -7.96 3.47 -30.13
C ILE A 201 -7.98 4.17 -28.77
N LYS A 202 -7.52 5.41 -28.68
CA LYS A 202 -7.48 6.18 -27.42
C LYS A 202 -8.03 7.59 -27.62
N ALA A 203 -8.71 8.12 -26.62
CA ALA A 203 -9.06 9.54 -26.55
C ALA A 203 -7.83 10.41 -26.23
N SER A 204 -7.73 11.56 -26.92
CA SER A 204 -6.63 12.53 -26.75
C SER A 204 -6.63 13.15 -25.35
N ALA A 205 -7.79 13.61 -24.87
CA ALA A 205 -7.95 14.18 -23.52
C ALA A 205 -8.30 13.15 -22.43
N GLY A 206 -8.30 11.85 -22.75
CA GLY A 206 -8.77 10.81 -21.83
C GLY A 206 -7.73 10.39 -20.78
N GLY A 207 -8.17 10.20 -19.53
CA GLY A 207 -7.34 9.69 -18.43
C GLY A 207 -8.00 8.48 -17.72
N GLY A 208 -7.20 7.66 -17.05
CA GLY A 208 -7.70 6.55 -16.21
C GLY A 208 -8.42 5.43 -16.97
N GLY A 209 -8.03 5.15 -18.23
CA GLY A 209 -8.56 4.05 -19.04
C GLY A 209 -9.90 4.31 -19.74
N LYS A 210 -10.52 5.49 -19.56
CA LYS A 210 -11.76 5.88 -20.26
C LYS A 210 -11.49 6.28 -21.70
N GLY A 211 -12.37 5.88 -22.62
CA GLY A 211 -12.23 6.17 -24.05
C GLY A 211 -11.05 5.44 -24.71
N MET A 212 -10.75 4.21 -24.25
CA MET A 212 -9.72 3.33 -24.82
C MET A 212 -10.32 2.00 -25.24
N ARG A 213 -10.04 1.53 -26.47
CA ARG A 213 -10.55 0.25 -26.99
C ARG A 213 -9.51 -0.45 -27.88
N ILE A 214 -9.41 -1.77 -27.72
CA ILE A 214 -8.59 -2.61 -28.58
C ILE A 214 -9.45 -3.04 -29.76
N ALA A 215 -8.90 -2.95 -30.97
CA ALA A 215 -9.51 -3.47 -32.18
C ALA A 215 -8.59 -4.50 -32.84
N TRP A 216 -9.15 -5.67 -33.16
CA TRP A 216 -8.44 -6.79 -33.77
C TRP A 216 -8.65 -6.88 -35.29
N ASN A 217 -9.62 -6.13 -35.82
CA ASN A 217 -10.00 -6.13 -37.24
C ASN A 217 -10.72 -4.82 -37.61
N ASP A 218 -11.07 -4.68 -38.89
CA ASP A 218 -11.71 -3.48 -39.43
C ASP A 218 -13.07 -3.18 -38.78
N GLU A 219 -13.89 -4.20 -38.50
CA GLU A 219 -15.23 -3.99 -37.94
C GLU A 219 -15.15 -3.47 -36.51
N GLU A 220 -14.32 -4.10 -35.69
CA GLU A 220 -14.04 -3.62 -34.34
C GLU A 220 -13.40 -2.23 -34.32
N THR A 221 -12.66 -1.86 -35.37
CA THR A 221 -12.08 -0.51 -35.49
C THR A 221 -13.17 0.53 -35.72
N ARG A 222 -14.14 0.25 -36.61
CA ARG A 222 -15.28 1.14 -36.87
C ARG A 222 -16.13 1.34 -35.62
N GLU A 223 -16.49 0.25 -34.96
CA GLU A 223 -17.26 0.30 -33.72
C GLU A 223 -16.48 0.98 -32.60
N GLY A 224 -15.21 0.59 -32.42
CA GLY A 224 -14.31 1.13 -31.42
C GLY A 224 -14.11 2.64 -31.55
N PHE A 225 -13.97 3.16 -32.78
CA PHE A 225 -13.88 4.60 -33.04
C PHE A 225 -15.16 5.32 -32.62
N ARG A 226 -16.33 4.84 -33.05
CA ARG A 226 -17.63 5.44 -32.73
C ARG A 226 -17.87 5.50 -31.21
N PHE A 227 -17.67 4.38 -30.52
CA PHE A 227 -17.88 4.32 -29.07
C PHE A 227 -16.88 5.17 -28.30
N SER A 228 -15.60 5.14 -28.68
CA SER A 228 -14.57 5.93 -27.98
C SER A 228 -14.77 7.42 -28.18
N SER A 229 -15.23 7.86 -29.35
CA SER A 229 -15.51 9.28 -29.64
C SER A 229 -16.69 9.80 -28.80
N GLN A 230 -17.78 9.03 -28.70
CA GLN A 230 -18.92 9.38 -27.85
C GLN A 230 -18.56 9.42 -26.36
N GLU A 231 -17.78 8.43 -25.90
CA GLU A 231 -17.30 8.39 -24.52
C GLU A 231 -16.37 9.57 -24.21
N ALA A 232 -15.49 9.93 -25.15
CA ALA A 232 -14.57 11.05 -25.02
C ALA A 232 -15.31 12.40 -24.97
N ALA A 233 -16.25 12.62 -25.90
CA ALA A 233 -17.09 13.82 -25.92
C ALA A 233 -17.91 13.99 -24.63
N SER A 234 -18.53 12.91 -24.14
CA SER A 234 -19.36 12.96 -22.93
C SER A 234 -18.54 13.08 -21.64
N SER A 235 -17.34 12.49 -21.59
CA SER A 235 -16.52 12.47 -20.38
C SER A 235 -15.57 13.67 -20.27
N PHE A 236 -15.05 14.17 -21.39
CA PHE A 236 -13.96 15.14 -21.43
C PHE A 236 -14.28 16.39 -22.29
N GLY A 237 -15.39 16.40 -23.02
CA GLY A 237 -15.74 17.51 -23.92
C GLY A 237 -14.81 17.62 -25.14
N ASP A 238 -14.02 16.59 -25.43
CA ASP A 238 -13.07 16.50 -26.53
C ASP A 238 -13.24 15.13 -27.19
N ASP A 239 -13.57 15.11 -28.48
CA ASP A 239 -13.87 13.92 -29.27
C ASP A 239 -12.69 13.43 -30.11
N ARG A 240 -11.53 14.10 -30.02
CA ARG A 240 -10.32 13.74 -30.78
C ARG A 240 -9.77 12.39 -30.33
N LEU A 241 -9.60 11.49 -31.29
CA LEU A 241 -9.05 10.15 -31.07
C LEU A 241 -7.70 9.97 -31.77
N LEU A 242 -6.88 9.08 -31.21
CA LEU A 242 -5.61 8.60 -31.75
C LEU A 242 -5.60 7.07 -31.84
N ILE A 243 -4.87 6.52 -32.82
CA ILE A 243 -4.73 5.07 -33.04
C ILE A 243 -3.25 4.71 -32.97
N GLU A 244 -2.96 3.72 -32.13
CA GLU A 244 -1.61 3.24 -31.87
C GLU A 244 -1.55 1.72 -31.98
N LYS A 245 -0.35 1.20 -32.20
CA LYS A 245 -0.11 -0.23 -32.14
C LYS A 245 -0.46 -0.74 -30.74
N PHE A 246 -1.23 -1.82 -30.67
CA PHE A 246 -1.43 -2.52 -29.41
C PHE A 246 -0.18 -3.36 -29.11
N ILE A 247 0.46 -3.06 -27.98
CA ILE A 247 1.57 -3.87 -27.47
C ILE A 247 0.95 -5.00 -26.64
N ASP A 248 1.16 -6.24 -27.05
CA ASP A 248 0.61 -7.39 -26.35
C ASP A 248 1.44 -7.74 -25.10
N ASN A 249 0.74 -8.09 -24.02
CA ASN A 249 1.28 -8.39 -22.68
C ASN A 249 2.37 -7.41 -22.21
N PRO A 250 2.11 -6.09 -22.22
CA PRO A 250 3.13 -5.13 -21.87
C PRO A 250 3.39 -5.16 -20.36
N ARG A 251 4.59 -4.72 -19.99
CA ARG A 251 4.91 -4.27 -18.64
C ARG A 251 4.78 -2.75 -18.59
N HIS A 252 4.18 -2.24 -17.53
CA HIS A 252 4.10 -0.81 -17.29
C HIS A 252 5.30 -0.44 -16.42
N ILE A 253 6.29 0.23 -17.02
CA ILE A 253 7.51 0.63 -16.32
C ILE A 253 7.72 2.12 -16.51
N GLU A 254 7.99 2.82 -15.43
CA GLU A 254 8.03 4.28 -15.41
C GLU A 254 9.32 4.79 -14.77
N ILE A 255 9.80 5.94 -15.25
CA ILE A 255 11.03 6.57 -14.78
C ILE A 255 10.67 7.80 -13.96
N GLN A 256 11.13 7.82 -12.70
CA GLN A 256 11.08 9.04 -11.89
C GLN A 256 12.09 10.04 -12.43
N VAL A 257 11.64 11.25 -12.76
CA VAL A 257 12.52 12.38 -13.08
C VAL A 257 12.47 13.44 -12.00
N LEU A 258 13.60 14.11 -11.80
CA LEU A 258 13.73 15.27 -10.93
C LEU A 258 14.53 16.33 -11.68
N ALA A 259 13.96 17.52 -11.85
CA ALA A 259 14.60 18.62 -12.58
C ALA A 259 14.51 19.94 -11.79
N ASP A 260 15.47 20.83 -11.99
CA ASP A 260 15.48 22.17 -11.40
C ASP A 260 15.24 23.28 -12.43
N LYS A 261 15.13 24.52 -11.95
CA LYS A 261 14.95 25.71 -12.79
C LYS A 261 16.25 26.18 -13.46
N HIS A 262 17.35 25.44 -13.30
CA HIS A 262 18.68 25.77 -13.82
C HIS A 262 19.09 24.87 -15.00
N GLY A 263 18.16 24.05 -15.51
CA GLY A 263 18.38 23.15 -16.64
C GLY A 263 18.99 21.79 -16.27
N ASN A 264 19.15 21.50 -14.97
CA ASN A 264 19.59 20.18 -14.51
C ASN A 264 18.38 19.26 -14.43
N ALA A 265 18.56 18.01 -14.87
CA ALA A 265 17.54 16.96 -14.77
C ALA A 265 18.23 15.61 -14.56
N LEU A 266 17.65 14.81 -13.67
CA LEU A 266 18.12 13.48 -13.25
C LEU A 266 16.99 12.46 -13.39
N TRP A 267 17.33 11.20 -13.63
CA TRP A 267 16.42 10.08 -13.42
C TRP A 267 16.76 9.34 -12.13
N LEU A 268 15.73 8.96 -11.37
CA LEU A 268 15.83 8.30 -10.06
C LEU A 268 15.46 6.82 -10.16
N ASN A 269 15.99 6.17 -11.20
CA ASN A 269 15.67 4.80 -11.63
C ASN A 269 14.18 4.62 -11.96
N GLU A 270 13.79 3.37 -12.21
CA GLU A 270 12.46 2.97 -12.61
C GLU A 270 11.61 2.39 -11.47
N ARG A 271 10.30 2.40 -11.69
CA ARG A 271 9.31 1.61 -10.96
C ARG A 271 8.57 0.72 -11.93
N GLU A 272 8.31 -0.53 -11.56
CA GLU A 272 7.43 -1.43 -12.30
C GLU A 272 6.04 -1.43 -11.65
N CYS A 273 5.05 -0.99 -12.43
CA CYS A 273 3.67 -0.82 -12.01
C CYS A 273 2.73 -1.76 -12.78
N SER A 274 3.23 -2.90 -13.24
CA SER A 274 2.49 -3.84 -14.10
C SER A 274 1.27 -4.47 -13.41
N ILE A 275 1.26 -4.59 -12.08
CA ILE A 275 0.12 -5.17 -11.36
C ILE A 275 -1.00 -4.13 -11.21
N GLN A 276 -2.00 -4.25 -12.09
CA GLN A 276 -3.09 -3.28 -12.20
C GLN A 276 -4.44 -3.96 -12.26
N ARG A 277 -5.46 -3.26 -11.79
CA ARG A 277 -6.88 -3.60 -11.93
C ARG A 277 -7.59 -2.48 -12.67
N ARG A 278 -8.17 -2.76 -13.84
CA ARG A 278 -8.88 -1.73 -14.66
C ARG A 278 -8.03 -0.46 -14.84
N ASN A 279 -6.76 -0.65 -15.15
CA ASN A 279 -5.76 0.42 -15.31
C ASN A 279 -5.43 1.22 -14.04
N GLN A 280 -5.91 0.79 -12.87
CA GLN A 280 -5.50 1.32 -11.57
C GLN A 280 -4.37 0.46 -11.01
N LYS A 281 -3.24 1.08 -10.66
CA LYS A 281 -2.08 0.40 -10.05
C LYS A 281 -2.46 -0.15 -8.66
N VAL A 282 -2.00 -1.37 -8.37
CA VAL A 282 -2.33 -2.12 -7.13
C VAL A 282 -1.08 -2.46 -6.34
N VAL A 283 -0.06 -2.96 -7.02
CA VAL A 283 1.27 -3.28 -6.45
C VAL A 283 2.34 -2.73 -7.39
N GLU A 284 3.33 -2.07 -6.79
CA GLU A 284 4.44 -1.42 -7.47
C GLU A 284 5.76 -1.89 -6.86
N GLU A 285 6.82 -2.02 -7.66
CA GLU A 285 8.16 -2.37 -7.17
C GLU A 285 9.25 -1.49 -7.78
N ALA A 286 10.34 -1.28 -7.02
CA ALA A 286 11.53 -0.58 -7.49
C ALA A 286 12.80 -1.30 -6.99
N PRO A 287 13.79 -1.56 -7.86
CA PRO A 287 13.74 -1.46 -9.33
C PRO A 287 12.82 -2.55 -9.97
N SER A 288 12.74 -2.56 -11.30
CA SER A 288 12.08 -3.62 -12.08
C SER A 288 12.94 -4.89 -12.12
N THR A 289 12.31 -6.05 -11.98
CA THR A 289 12.96 -7.36 -12.21
C THR A 289 13.28 -7.64 -13.68
N PHE A 290 12.62 -6.93 -14.60
CA PHE A 290 12.70 -7.19 -16.03
C PHE A 290 13.85 -6.43 -16.72
N LEU A 291 14.16 -5.21 -16.26
CA LEU A 291 15.15 -4.35 -16.90
C LEU A 291 16.59 -4.71 -16.52
N ASP A 292 17.43 -4.90 -17.54
CA ASP A 292 18.88 -4.89 -17.39
C ASP A 292 19.44 -3.45 -17.25
N PRO A 293 20.70 -3.28 -16.81
CA PRO A 293 21.31 -1.95 -16.64
C PRO A 293 21.33 -1.10 -17.92
N GLU A 294 21.50 -1.72 -19.09
CA GLU A 294 21.57 -1.01 -20.37
C GLU A 294 20.21 -0.41 -20.74
N THR A 295 19.16 -1.22 -20.71
CA THR A 295 17.79 -0.77 -21.00
C THR A 295 17.34 0.28 -19.99
N ARG A 296 17.67 0.11 -18.70
CA ARG A 296 17.39 1.09 -17.65
C ARG A 296 18.07 2.43 -17.91
N CYS A 297 19.34 2.41 -18.32
CA CYS A 297 20.06 3.63 -18.68
C CYS A 297 19.41 4.32 -19.88
N ALA A 298 19.09 3.57 -20.94
CA ALA A 298 18.45 4.10 -22.14
C ALA A 298 17.08 4.74 -21.83
N MET A 299 16.25 4.09 -21.01
CA MET A 299 14.98 4.65 -20.55
C MET A 299 15.18 5.92 -19.71
N GLY A 300 16.14 5.90 -18.79
CA GLY A 300 16.50 7.05 -17.94
C GLY A 300 16.94 8.27 -18.76
N GLU A 301 17.84 8.07 -19.71
CA GLU A 301 18.35 9.10 -20.60
C GLU A 301 17.25 9.71 -21.47
N GLN A 302 16.37 8.87 -22.03
CA GLN A 302 15.22 9.35 -22.80
C GLN A 302 14.22 10.12 -21.94
N ALA A 303 13.95 9.67 -20.72
CA ALA A 303 13.09 10.39 -19.78
C ALA A 303 13.66 11.78 -19.41
N VAL A 304 14.97 11.88 -19.18
CA VAL A 304 15.63 13.18 -18.96
C VAL A 304 15.66 14.04 -20.22
N SER A 305 15.84 13.44 -21.40
CA SER A 305 15.74 14.17 -22.68
C SER A 305 14.36 14.81 -22.84
N LEU A 306 13.28 14.06 -22.54
CA LEU A 306 11.91 14.58 -22.56
C LEU A 306 11.72 15.72 -21.56
N ALA A 307 12.15 15.51 -20.31
CA ALA A 307 12.04 16.52 -19.26
C ALA A 307 12.76 17.82 -19.66
N LYS A 308 13.95 17.74 -20.27
CA LYS A 308 14.68 18.91 -20.77
C LYS A 308 13.98 19.57 -21.96
N ALA A 309 13.38 18.80 -22.86
CA ALA A 309 12.68 19.32 -24.04
C ALA A 309 11.49 20.22 -23.67
N VAL A 310 10.87 19.97 -22.51
CA VAL A 310 9.75 20.77 -21.98
C VAL A 310 10.16 21.73 -20.87
N GLN A 311 11.47 21.91 -20.64
CA GLN A 311 12.01 22.76 -19.56
C GLN A 311 11.42 22.39 -18.18
N TYR A 312 11.23 21.09 -17.94
CA TYR A 312 10.59 20.59 -16.73
C TYR A 312 11.32 21.03 -15.47
N SER A 313 10.57 21.28 -14.40
CA SER A 313 11.10 21.49 -13.05
C SER A 313 10.22 20.76 -12.03
N SER A 314 10.77 20.47 -10.85
CA SER A 314 10.15 19.63 -9.81
C SER A 314 10.29 18.12 -10.11
N ALA A 315 9.55 17.29 -9.37
CA ALA A 315 9.45 15.86 -9.62
C ALA A 315 8.36 15.57 -10.66
N GLY A 316 8.60 14.60 -11.53
CA GLY A 316 7.64 14.12 -12.52
C GLY A 316 7.93 12.66 -12.86
N THR A 317 7.05 12.01 -13.61
CA THR A 317 7.27 10.62 -14.02
C THR A 317 6.99 10.45 -15.50
N VAL A 318 7.90 9.78 -16.20
CA VAL A 318 7.73 9.39 -17.61
C VAL A 318 7.35 7.92 -17.65
N GLU A 319 6.15 7.61 -18.13
CA GLU A 319 5.61 6.26 -18.18
C GLU A 319 5.92 5.59 -19.53
N PHE A 320 6.30 4.32 -19.51
CA PHE A 320 6.56 3.51 -20.69
C PHE A 320 5.78 2.19 -20.65
N LEU A 321 5.41 1.70 -21.83
CA LEU A 321 5.07 0.30 -22.05
C LEU A 321 6.31 -0.43 -22.56
N VAL A 322 6.66 -1.53 -21.90
CA VAL A 322 7.82 -2.36 -22.26
C VAL A 322 7.32 -3.72 -22.74
N ASP A 323 7.72 -4.11 -23.95
CA ASP A 323 7.36 -5.39 -24.54
C ASP A 323 8.27 -6.55 -24.06
N SER A 324 7.93 -7.77 -24.44
CA SER A 324 8.69 -8.98 -24.07
C SER A 324 10.12 -9.02 -24.59
N LYS A 325 10.46 -8.18 -25.57
CA LYS A 325 11.81 -8.02 -26.14
C LYS A 325 12.57 -6.83 -25.54
N LYS A 326 12.03 -6.21 -24.49
CA LYS A 326 12.57 -5.01 -23.83
C LYS A 326 12.58 -3.75 -24.71
N ASN A 327 11.82 -3.73 -25.82
CA ASN A 327 11.55 -2.46 -26.47
C ASN A 327 10.57 -1.68 -25.59
N PHE A 328 10.88 -0.42 -25.35
CA PHE A 328 10.09 0.46 -24.51
C PHE A 328 9.54 1.63 -25.33
N TYR A 329 8.31 2.02 -25.01
CA TYR A 329 7.57 3.02 -25.76
C TYR A 329 6.89 3.99 -24.79
N PHE A 330 7.12 5.28 -24.98
CA PHE A 330 6.52 6.36 -24.22
C PHE A 330 5.00 6.27 -24.27
N LEU A 331 4.39 6.34 -23.09
CA LEU A 331 2.94 6.34 -22.90
C LEU A 331 2.45 7.75 -22.58
N GLU A 332 2.96 8.34 -21.49
CA GLU A 332 2.64 9.68 -21.04
C GLU A 332 3.68 10.20 -20.04
N MET A 333 3.61 11.50 -19.72
CA MET A 333 4.39 12.10 -18.64
C MET A 333 3.43 12.69 -17.60
N ASN A 334 3.48 12.18 -16.38
CA ASN A 334 2.71 12.69 -15.25
C ASN A 334 3.45 13.88 -14.65
N THR A 335 2.85 15.07 -14.73
CA THR A 335 3.50 16.36 -14.39
C THR A 335 3.36 16.71 -12.92
N ARG A 336 3.52 15.70 -12.07
CA ARG A 336 3.28 15.76 -10.62
C ARG A 336 4.00 14.62 -9.90
N LEU A 337 3.97 14.66 -8.56
CA LEU A 337 4.32 13.51 -7.74
C LEU A 337 3.34 12.35 -8.03
N GLN A 338 3.83 11.12 -7.95
CA GLN A 338 3.00 9.92 -8.05
C GLN A 338 2.79 9.26 -6.68
N VAL A 339 1.79 8.39 -6.59
CA VAL A 339 1.37 7.74 -5.33
C VAL A 339 2.52 6.86 -4.81
N GLU A 340 3.08 6.08 -5.72
CA GLU A 340 4.16 5.10 -5.63
C GLU A 340 5.57 5.71 -5.57
N HIS A 341 5.72 7.02 -5.37
CA HIS A 341 7.03 7.60 -5.11
C HIS A 341 7.80 7.00 -3.92
N PRO A 342 7.17 6.50 -2.83
CA PRO A 342 7.90 5.98 -1.67
C PRO A 342 8.90 4.87 -1.99
N ILE A 343 8.62 4.00 -2.97
CA ILE A 343 9.54 2.92 -3.35
C ILE A 343 10.81 3.47 -4.01
N THR A 344 10.72 4.57 -4.77
CA THR A 344 11.90 5.29 -5.25
C THR A 344 12.68 5.91 -4.08
N GLU A 345 12.01 6.51 -3.11
CA GLU A 345 12.67 7.09 -1.92
C GLU A 345 13.41 6.02 -1.11
N CYS A 346 12.83 4.82 -0.98
CA CYS A 346 13.42 3.71 -0.24
C CYS A 346 14.72 3.19 -0.87
N ILE A 347 14.81 3.11 -2.20
CA ILE A 347 16.03 2.61 -2.88
C ILE A 347 17.07 3.70 -3.14
N THR A 348 16.66 4.97 -3.24
CA THR A 348 17.58 6.09 -3.51
C THR A 348 18.03 6.82 -2.25
N GLY A 349 17.22 6.79 -1.18
CA GLY A 349 17.44 7.57 0.03
C GLY A 349 17.04 9.05 -0.09
N LEU A 350 16.45 9.47 -1.22
CA LEU A 350 16.04 10.85 -1.48
C LEU A 350 14.59 11.10 -1.06
N ASP A 351 14.32 12.17 -0.30
CA ASP A 351 12.95 12.66 -0.06
C ASP A 351 12.51 13.53 -1.25
N LEU A 352 11.61 13.02 -2.10
CA LEU A 352 11.18 13.72 -3.31
C LEU A 352 10.40 14.98 -2.99
N VAL A 353 9.55 14.97 -1.96
CA VAL A 353 8.82 16.17 -1.53
C VAL A 353 9.79 17.26 -1.08
N GLN A 354 10.86 16.89 -0.36
CA GLN A 354 11.90 17.85 0.01
C GLN A 354 12.56 18.44 -1.23
N GLN A 355 12.91 17.62 -2.22
CA GLN A 355 13.50 18.11 -3.47
C GLN A 355 12.55 19.02 -4.24
N MET A 356 11.26 18.69 -4.31
CA MET A 356 10.23 19.55 -4.93
C MET A 356 10.18 20.93 -4.26
N ILE A 357 10.19 20.98 -2.92
CA ILE A 357 10.18 22.24 -2.16
C ILE A 357 11.46 23.05 -2.42
N ARG A 358 12.63 22.40 -2.42
CA ARG A 358 13.92 23.06 -2.71
C ARG A 358 13.96 23.66 -4.13
N VAL A 359 13.54 22.88 -5.13
CA VAL A 359 13.46 23.34 -6.52
C VAL A 359 12.47 24.49 -6.67
N ALA A 360 11.31 24.42 -6.01
CA ALA A 360 10.31 25.49 -6.05
C ALA A 360 10.88 26.81 -5.50
N LYS A 361 11.70 26.73 -4.44
CA LYS A 361 12.43 27.86 -3.84
C LYS A 361 13.58 28.38 -4.71
N GLY A 362 13.93 27.67 -5.79
CA GLY A 362 14.94 28.08 -6.77
C GLY A 362 16.32 27.49 -6.54
N TYR A 363 16.48 26.50 -5.67
CA TYR A 363 17.76 25.83 -5.47
C TYR A 363 18.08 24.86 -6.61
N PRO A 364 19.35 24.73 -7.01
CA PRO A 364 19.77 23.70 -7.94
C PRO A 364 19.76 22.31 -7.29
N LEU A 365 19.71 21.28 -8.13
CA LEU A 365 19.88 19.90 -7.67
C LEU A 365 21.29 19.73 -7.08
N GLN A 366 21.36 19.11 -5.90
CA GLN A 366 22.63 18.83 -5.22
C GLN A 366 23.34 17.59 -5.77
N HIS A 367 22.56 16.68 -6.36
CA HIS A 367 23.04 15.40 -6.85
C HIS A 367 23.32 15.47 -8.35
N ARG A 368 24.28 14.66 -8.80
CA ARG A 368 24.52 14.34 -10.20
C ARG A 368 23.97 12.95 -10.49
N GLN A 369 23.84 12.59 -11.77
CA GLN A 369 23.30 11.28 -12.16
C GLN A 369 24.11 10.10 -11.58
N ALA A 370 25.44 10.26 -11.47
CA ALA A 370 26.33 9.27 -10.89
C ALA A 370 26.16 9.09 -9.37
N ASP A 371 25.51 10.04 -8.69
CA ASP A 371 25.28 9.99 -7.24
C ASP A 371 24.00 9.24 -6.87
N ILE A 372 23.18 8.85 -7.86
CA ILE A 372 21.88 8.21 -7.65
C ILE A 372 22.07 6.69 -7.53
N PRO A 373 21.85 6.10 -6.33
CA PRO A 373 22.09 4.68 -6.12
C PRO A 373 20.87 3.82 -6.42
N ILE A 374 21.07 2.50 -6.45
CA ILE A 374 20.03 1.48 -6.29
C ILE A 374 20.38 0.68 -5.04
N ASN A 375 19.82 1.06 -3.89
CA ASN A 375 20.08 0.40 -2.61
C ASN A 375 18.98 -0.63 -2.30
N GLY A 376 19.16 -1.85 -2.82
CA GLY A 376 18.25 -2.97 -2.56
C GLY A 376 16.95 -2.89 -3.37
N TRP A 377 15.84 -3.29 -2.74
CA TRP A 377 14.52 -3.39 -3.38
C TRP A 377 13.44 -2.82 -2.46
N ALA A 378 12.40 -2.23 -3.06
CA ALA A 378 11.22 -1.76 -2.36
C ALA A 378 9.95 -2.17 -3.11
N ILE A 379 8.89 -2.44 -2.36
CA ILE A 379 7.58 -2.86 -2.86
C ILE A 379 6.51 -2.03 -2.15
N GLU A 380 5.56 -1.50 -2.91
CA GLU A 380 4.38 -0.80 -2.42
C GLU A 380 3.14 -1.64 -2.72
N SER A 381 2.20 -1.64 -1.77
CA SER A 381 0.86 -2.19 -1.94
C SER A 381 -0.15 -1.13 -1.55
N ARG A 382 -1.07 -0.81 -2.46
CA ARG A 382 -2.17 0.12 -2.19
C ARG A 382 -3.28 -0.58 -1.42
N VAL A 383 -3.40 -0.25 -0.14
CA VAL A 383 -4.46 -0.79 0.71
C VAL A 383 -5.72 0.04 0.51
N TYR A 384 -6.74 -0.57 -0.08
CA TYR A 384 -8.03 0.04 -0.39
C TYR A 384 -9.13 -0.51 0.50
N ALA A 385 -10.07 0.37 0.86
CA ALA A 385 -11.38 0.01 1.39
C ALA A 385 -12.26 -0.49 0.23
N GLU A 386 -11.99 -1.72 -0.22
CA GLU A 386 -12.64 -2.36 -1.36
C GLU A 386 -12.89 -3.84 -1.06
N ASP A 387 -13.95 -4.40 -1.63
CA ASP A 387 -14.24 -5.84 -1.55
C ASP A 387 -13.62 -6.58 -2.75
N PRO A 388 -12.47 -7.28 -2.58
CA PRO A 388 -11.81 -7.96 -3.70
C PRO A 388 -12.62 -9.15 -4.24
N TYR A 389 -13.57 -9.69 -3.47
CA TYR A 389 -14.42 -10.81 -3.88
C TYR A 389 -15.53 -10.39 -4.85
N LYS A 390 -15.81 -9.08 -4.97
CA LYS A 390 -16.84 -8.53 -5.85
C LYS A 390 -16.19 -7.66 -6.92
N SER A 391 -16.10 -8.22 -8.13
CA SER A 391 -15.58 -7.51 -9.32
C SER A 391 -14.22 -6.83 -9.08
N PHE A 392 -13.36 -7.45 -8.26
CA PHE A 392 -12.05 -6.94 -7.84
C PHE A 392 -12.05 -5.60 -7.11
N GLY A 393 -13.11 -5.18 -6.43
CA GLY A 393 -13.04 -4.02 -5.55
C GLY A 393 -14.19 -3.06 -5.74
N LEU A 394 -15.37 -3.52 -5.35
CA LEU A 394 -16.47 -2.62 -5.02
C LEU A 394 -16.03 -1.77 -3.81
N PRO A 395 -16.09 -0.43 -3.87
CA PRO A 395 -15.74 0.43 -2.74
C PRO A 395 -16.54 0.09 -1.48
N SER A 396 -15.86 0.12 -0.35
CA SER A 396 -16.40 -0.10 0.98
C SER A 396 -16.44 1.23 1.72
N ILE A 397 -17.60 1.57 2.24
CA ILE A 397 -17.86 2.82 2.94
C ILE A 397 -18.20 2.47 4.37
N GLY A 398 -17.66 3.22 5.31
CA GLY A 398 -17.93 2.99 6.72
C GLY A 398 -16.81 3.47 7.63
N ARG A 399 -17.03 3.25 8.92
CA ARG A 399 -16.11 3.67 9.97
C ARG A 399 -15.10 2.58 10.27
N LEU A 400 -13.83 2.95 10.43
CA LEU A 400 -12.78 2.06 10.90
C LEU A 400 -12.98 1.80 12.39
N SER A 401 -13.54 0.65 12.76
CA SER A 401 -13.76 0.29 14.17
C SER A 401 -12.48 -0.13 14.89
N GLN A 402 -11.51 -0.63 14.13
CA GLN A 402 -10.17 -0.93 14.60
C GLN A 402 -9.18 -0.72 13.46
N TYR A 403 -8.06 -0.06 13.75
CA TYR A 403 -7.02 0.21 12.76
C TYR A 403 -5.62 0.17 13.40
N GLN A 404 -4.82 -0.83 13.04
CA GLN A 404 -3.45 -1.00 13.53
C GLN A 404 -2.51 -1.24 12.34
N GLU A 405 -1.64 -0.27 12.08
CA GLU A 405 -0.60 -0.36 11.07
C GLU A 405 0.55 -1.30 11.51
N PRO A 406 1.17 -2.06 10.59
CA PRO A 406 2.24 -3.00 10.88
C PRO A 406 3.63 -2.34 11.08
N VAL A 407 3.67 -1.16 11.70
CA VAL A 407 4.91 -0.34 11.85
C VAL A 407 5.90 -0.89 12.88
N ASN A 408 5.50 -1.92 13.63
CA ASN A 408 6.39 -2.66 14.55
C ASN A 408 7.39 -3.57 13.81
N ILE A 409 7.18 -3.81 12.51
CA ILE A 409 8.06 -4.63 11.69
C ILE A 409 9.19 -3.75 11.10
N PRO A 410 10.47 -4.19 11.19
CA PRO A 410 11.58 -3.45 10.62
C PRO A 410 11.46 -3.26 9.10
N ALA A 411 11.91 -2.11 8.59
CA ALA A 411 11.88 -1.77 7.16
C ALA A 411 10.47 -1.82 6.53
N VAL A 412 9.45 -1.47 7.32
CA VAL A 412 8.09 -1.17 6.89
C VAL A 412 7.83 0.33 7.01
N ARG A 413 7.21 0.91 5.98
CA ARG A 413 6.71 2.28 5.95
C ARG A 413 5.22 2.26 5.61
N VAL A 414 4.44 3.03 6.35
CA VAL A 414 3.02 3.25 6.04
C VAL A 414 2.78 4.74 5.85
N ASP A 415 2.29 5.09 4.67
CA ASP A 415 1.81 6.42 4.37
C ASP A 415 0.27 6.39 4.38
N SER A 416 -0.32 6.89 5.46
CA SER A 416 -1.77 6.92 5.71
C SER A 416 -2.26 8.33 6.00
N GLY A 417 -3.54 8.57 5.72
CA GLY A 417 -4.26 9.82 6.04
C GLY A 417 -5.49 9.59 6.93
N ILE A 418 -5.55 8.43 7.56
CA ILE A 418 -6.67 7.92 8.35
C ILE A 418 -6.12 7.32 9.64
N GLN A 419 -7.01 7.14 10.62
CA GLN A 419 -6.72 6.54 11.92
C GLN A 419 -7.92 5.73 12.39
N GLU A 420 -7.76 4.95 13.47
CA GLU A 420 -8.90 4.29 14.12
C GLU A 420 -10.02 5.31 14.42
N GLY A 421 -11.25 4.92 14.10
CA GLY A 421 -12.43 5.76 14.20
C GLY A 421 -12.67 6.72 13.02
N SER A 422 -11.81 6.75 11.99
CA SER A 422 -12.04 7.55 10.77
C SER A 422 -13.12 6.92 9.88
N ASP A 423 -13.81 7.76 9.10
CA ASP A 423 -14.81 7.34 8.12
C ASP A 423 -14.22 7.29 6.71
N ILE A 424 -14.44 6.18 6.01
CA ILE A 424 -14.26 6.07 4.56
C ILE A 424 -15.55 6.54 3.91
N SER A 425 -15.53 7.71 3.30
CA SER A 425 -16.70 8.36 2.70
C SER A 425 -16.90 7.99 1.22
N ILE A 426 -18.09 8.25 0.70
CA ILE A 426 -18.41 8.07 -0.73
C ILE A 426 -17.76 9.11 -1.65
N TYR A 427 -17.27 10.22 -1.08
CA TYR A 427 -16.91 11.42 -1.85
C TYR A 427 -15.48 11.38 -2.40
N TYR A 428 -14.63 10.53 -1.83
CA TYR A 428 -13.19 10.52 -2.10
C TYR A 428 -12.70 9.13 -2.44
N ASP A 429 -11.45 9.07 -2.89
CA ASP A 429 -10.76 7.82 -3.17
C ASP A 429 -10.76 6.89 -1.92
N PRO A 430 -11.05 5.58 -2.09
CA PRO A 430 -11.16 4.64 -0.97
C PRO A 430 -9.80 4.12 -0.47
N MET A 431 -8.67 4.69 -0.90
CA MET A 431 -7.35 4.27 -0.42
C MET A 431 -7.21 4.59 1.08
N ILE A 432 -6.92 3.55 1.85
CA ILE A 432 -6.68 3.61 3.29
C ILE A 432 -5.23 4.05 3.54
N SER A 433 -4.28 3.39 2.88
CA SER A 433 -2.86 3.65 3.05
C SER A 433 -2.04 3.07 1.91
N LYS A 434 -0.80 3.55 1.77
CA LYS A 434 0.26 2.86 1.04
C LYS A 434 1.11 2.08 2.03
N LEU A 435 1.17 0.77 1.86
CA LEU A 435 2.05 -0.10 2.63
C LEU A 435 3.32 -0.34 1.81
N VAL A 436 4.47 0.05 2.35
CA VAL A 436 5.77 -0.04 1.66
C VAL A 436 6.71 -0.90 2.49
N THR A 437 7.34 -1.88 1.87
CA THR A 437 8.43 -2.66 2.47
C THR A 437 9.68 -2.57 1.63
N TYR A 438 10.84 -2.68 2.26
CA TYR A 438 12.11 -2.60 1.56
C TYR A 438 13.17 -3.48 2.21
N GLY A 439 14.21 -3.81 1.44
CA GLY A 439 15.25 -4.74 1.88
C GLY A 439 16.48 -4.75 0.99
N SER A 440 17.51 -5.49 1.41
CA SER A 440 18.75 -5.62 0.65
C SER A 440 18.56 -6.41 -0.65
N THR A 441 17.54 -7.28 -0.67
CA THR A 441 17.13 -8.09 -1.81
C THR A 441 15.62 -8.01 -2.01
N ARG A 442 15.16 -8.34 -3.22
CA ARG A 442 13.73 -8.45 -3.52
C ARG A 442 13.03 -9.47 -2.62
N ALA A 443 13.66 -10.62 -2.39
CA ALA A 443 13.12 -11.68 -1.53
C ALA A 443 12.88 -11.20 -0.10
N GLU A 444 13.80 -10.42 0.47
CA GLU A 444 13.59 -9.80 1.78
C GLU A 444 12.43 -8.80 1.79
N ALA A 445 12.33 -7.95 0.76
CA ALA A 445 11.23 -6.99 0.65
C ALA A 445 9.87 -7.69 0.54
N LEU A 446 9.78 -8.77 -0.24
CA LEU A 446 8.60 -9.62 -0.36
C LEU A 446 8.23 -10.29 0.96
N GLN A 447 9.19 -10.91 1.64
CA GLN A 447 8.96 -11.56 2.93
C GLN A 447 8.43 -10.58 3.98
N ARG A 448 8.99 -9.36 4.01
CA ARG A 448 8.49 -8.28 4.88
C ARG A 448 7.10 -7.82 4.49
N MET A 449 6.77 -7.75 3.19
CA MET A 449 5.42 -7.40 2.74
C MET A 449 4.41 -8.45 3.17
N GLU A 450 4.77 -9.72 3.03
CA GLU A 450 4.01 -10.87 3.53
C GLU A 450 3.72 -10.74 5.03
N GLU A 451 4.75 -10.51 5.85
CA GLU A 451 4.60 -10.34 7.30
C GLU A 451 3.77 -9.10 7.64
N ALA A 452 4.00 -7.98 6.94
CA ALA A 452 3.30 -6.73 7.17
C ALA A 452 1.80 -6.83 6.86
N LEU A 453 1.42 -7.49 5.76
CA LEU A 453 0.02 -7.71 5.41
C LEU A 453 -0.68 -8.62 6.43
N ASP A 454 0.00 -9.63 6.97
CA ASP A 454 -0.55 -10.49 8.02
C ASP A 454 -0.71 -9.76 9.38
N ASN A 455 0.12 -8.74 9.64
CA ASN A 455 0.06 -7.91 10.84
C ASN A 455 -0.85 -6.68 10.72
N TYR A 456 -1.42 -6.42 9.53
CA TYR A 456 -2.22 -5.22 9.32
C TYR A 456 -3.68 -5.46 9.75
N VAL A 457 -4.09 -4.82 10.85
CA VAL A 457 -5.47 -4.92 11.38
C VAL A 457 -6.31 -3.78 10.83
N ILE A 458 -7.35 -4.14 10.07
CA ILE A 458 -8.38 -3.21 9.58
C ILE A 458 -9.74 -3.84 9.87
N ARG A 459 -10.62 -3.13 10.56
CA ARG A 459 -12.00 -3.56 10.88
C ARG A 459 -13.00 -2.44 10.61
N GLY A 460 -14.23 -2.84 10.34
CA GLY A 460 -15.36 -1.93 10.08
C GLY A 460 -15.67 -1.70 8.60
N VAL A 461 -14.66 -1.81 7.73
CA VAL A 461 -14.82 -1.82 6.26
C VAL A 461 -14.22 -3.09 5.66
N THR A 462 -14.71 -3.49 4.49
CA THR A 462 -14.03 -4.51 3.67
C THR A 462 -12.81 -3.89 3.01
N HIS A 463 -11.76 -4.69 2.85
CA HIS A 463 -10.48 -4.22 2.32
C HIS A 463 -9.78 -5.26 1.45
N ASN A 464 -8.85 -4.81 0.63
CA ASN A 464 -8.16 -5.63 -0.39
C ASN A 464 -6.92 -6.40 0.12
N ILE A 465 -6.54 -6.30 1.40
CA ILE A 465 -5.40 -7.06 1.98
C ILE A 465 -5.36 -8.54 1.57
N PRO A 466 -6.47 -9.31 1.59
CA PRO A 466 -6.46 -10.69 1.12
C PRO A 466 -5.92 -10.88 -0.31
N LEU A 467 -6.29 -9.98 -1.23
CA LEU A 467 -5.82 -10.01 -2.61
C LEU A 467 -4.35 -9.61 -2.69
N LEU A 468 -3.94 -8.57 -1.97
CA LEU A 468 -2.54 -8.14 -1.92
C LEU A 468 -1.63 -9.27 -1.41
N ARG A 469 -2.04 -9.94 -0.33
CA ARG A 469 -1.30 -11.07 0.25
C ARG A 469 -1.11 -12.20 -0.75
N GLU A 470 -2.16 -12.53 -1.50
CA GLU A 470 -2.12 -13.57 -2.53
C GLU A 470 -1.22 -13.17 -3.71
N ILE A 471 -1.26 -11.91 -4.16
CA ILE A 471 -0.40 -11.42 -5.24
C ILE A 471 1.07 -11.56 -4.85
N ILE A 472 1.44 -11.10 -3.65
CA ILE A 472 2.84 -11.05 -3.19
C ILE A 472 3.46 -12.46 -3.06
N THR A 473 2.66 -13.47 -2.73
CA THR A 473 3.11 -14.86 -2.63
C THR A 473 2.92 -15.68 -3.91
N HIS A 474 2.21 -15.14 -4.91
CA HIS A 474 1.93 -15.87 -6.13
C HIS A 474 3.22 -16.21 -6.89
N PRO A 475 3.43 -17.47 -7.34
CA PRO A 475 4.69 -17.88 -7.97
C PRO A 475 5.13 -17.02 -9.15
N ARG A 476 4.19 -16.57 -10.00
CA ARG A 476 4.49 -15.65 -11.12
C ARG A 476 4.96 -14.27 -10.67
N PHE A 477 4.43 -13.74 -9.57
CA PHE A 477 4.91 -12.47 -9.02
C PHE A 477 6.29 -12.63 -8.37
N VAL A 478 6.49 -13.72 -7.63
CA VAL A 478 7.79 -14.06 -7.01
C VAL A 478 8.88 -14.28 -8.05
N SER A 479 8.59 -14.94 -9.18
CA SER A 479 9.55 -15.10 -10.29
C SER A 479 9.76 -13.83 -11.12
N GLY A 480 8.87 -12.83 -10.98
CA GLY A 480 8.87 -11.62 -11.80
C GLY A 480 8.24 -11.81 -13.18
N ASP A 481 7.59 -12.94 -13.47
CA ASP A 481 6.82 -13.17 -14.71
C ASP A 481 5.44 -12.50 -14.64
N ILE A 482 5.42 -11.19 -14.86
CA ILE A 482 4.23 -10.35 -14.73
C ILE A 482 3.99 -9.50 -15.97
N SER A 483 2.75 -9.07 -16.15
CA SER A 483 2.31 -8.15 -17.21
C SER A 483 1.12 -7.33 -16.71
N THR A 484 0.67 -6.34 -17.47
CA THR A 484 -0.56 -5.59 -17.15
C THR A 484 -1.83 -6.45 -17.13
N LYS A 485 -1.76 -7.69 -17.61
CA LYS A 485 -2.88 -8.65 -17.60
C LYS A 485 -2.82 -9.64 -16.44
N PHE A 486 -1.82 -9.54 -15.56
CA PHE A 486 -1.58 -10.51 -14.47
C PHE A 486 -2.85 -10.89 -13.70
N LEU A 487 -3.63 -9.91 -13.22
CA LEU A 487 -4.85 -10.22 -12.44
C LEU A 487 -5.93 -10.91 -13.28
N GLN A 488 -6.05 -10.57 -14.56
CA GLN A 488 -7.02 -11.20 -15.46
C GLN A 488 -6.62 -12.64 -15.80
N GLU A 489 -5.32 -12.90 -15.96
CA GLU A 489 -4.79 -14.23 -16.27
C GLU A 489 -4.81 -15.16 -15.05
N VAL A 490 -4.43 -14.64 -13.88
CA VAL A 490 -4.34 -15.43 -12.63
C VAL A 490 -5.72 -15.64 -12.02
N TYR A 491 -6.63 -14.67 -12.15
CA TYR A 491 -7.96 -14.70 -11.55
C TYR A 491 -9.07 -14.37 -12.58
N PRO A 492 -9.22 -15.16 -13.65
CA PRO A 492 -10.18 -14.87 -14.73
C PRO A 492 -11.63 -14.78 -14.22
N GLU A 493 -11.98 -15.59 -13.23
CA GLU A 493 -13.31 -15.65 -12.60
C GLU A 493 -13.45 -14.76 -11.36
N GLY A 494 -12.53 -13.82 -11.15
CA GLY A 494 -12.46 -13.02 -9.94
C GLY A 494 -11.65 -13.68 -8.82
N PHE A 495 -11.21 -12.88 -7.86
CA PHE A 495 -10.53 -13.37 -6.67
C PHE A 495 -11.49 -14.17 -5.77
N LYS A 496 -11.18 -15.44 -5.52
CA LYS A 496 -11.99 -16.35 -4.68
C LYS A 496 -11.47 -16.50 -3.25
N GLY A 497 -10.37 -15.83 -2.91
CA GLY A 497 -9.72 -15.96 -1.60
C GLY A 497 -8.66 -17.04 -1.57
N HIS A 498 -7.71 -16.87 -0.64
CA HIS A 498 -6.69 -17.85 -0.36
C HIS A 498 -7.30 -19.19 0.08
N GLN A 499 -6.79 -20.29 -0.46
CA GLN A 499 -7.21 -21.64 -0.12
C GLN A 499 -6.14 -22.30 0.75
N LEU A 500 -6.42 -22.40 2.05
CA LEU A 500 -5.53 -23.08 2.99
C LEU A 500 -5.35 -24.55 2.58
N SER A 501 -4.10 -24.99 2.54
CA SER A 501 -3.71 -26.40 2.49
C SER A 501 -4.20 -27.14 3.73
N ASP A 502 -4.23 -28.47 3.68
CA ASP A 502 -4.61 -29.27 4.84
C ASP A 502 -3.73 -28.97 6.05
N SER A 503 -2.41 -28.81 5.84
CA SER A 503 -1.48 -28.46 6.92
C SER A 503 -1.85 -27.13 7.57
N GLU A 504 -2.05 -26.08 6.78
CA GLU A 504 -2.39 -24.74 7.29
C GLU A 504 -3.75 -24.72 8.00
N ARG A 505 -4.71 -25.54 7.54
CA ARG A 505 -5.97 -25.74 8.26
C ARG A 505 -5.72 -26.36 9.63
N TRP A 506 -4.91 -27.41 9.72
CA TRP A 506 -4.56 -28.04 11.00
C TRP A 506 -3.81 -27.07 11.93
N GLU A 507 -2.91 -26.25 11.40
CA GLU A 507 -2.22 -25.20 12.17
C GLU A 507 -3.21 -24.17 12.74
N LEU A 508 -4.16 -23.69 11.93
CA LEU A 508 -5.18 -22.74 12.36
C LEU A 508 -6.10 -23.34 13.43
N LEU A 509 -6.52 -24.60 13.24
CA LEU A 509 -7.36 -25.34 14.19
C LEU A 509 -6.65 -25.54 15.53
N ALA A 510 -5.41 -26.02 15.48
CA ALA A 510 -4.60 -26.19 16.69
C ALA A 510 -4.40 -24.86 17.42
N THR A 511 -4.23 -23.76 16.67
CA THR A 511 -4.12 -22.40 17.23
C THR A 511 -5.42 -21.97 17.92
N ALA A 512 -6.58 -22.19 17.30
CA ALA A 512 -7.88 -21.88 17.89
C ALA A 512 -8.12 -22.68 19.19
N VAL A 513 -7.79 -23.97 19.18
CA VAL A 513 -7.90 -24.85 20.34
C VAL A 513 -6.97 -24.41 21.47
N ALA A 514 -5.70 -24.12 21.17
CA ALA A 514 -4.74 -23.65 22.16
C ALA A 514 -5.18 -22.29 22.76
N LEU A 515 -5.70 -21.38 21.93
CA LEU A 515 -6.25 -20.09 22.35
C LEU A 515 -7.47 -20.27 23.28
N PHE A 516 -8.37 -21.21 22.95
CA PHE A 516 -9.51 -21.54 23.79
C PHE A 516 -9.07 -22.03 25.18
N VAL A 517 -8.15 -23.01 25.23
CA VAL A 517 -7.62 -23.53 26.50
C VAL A 517 -6.89 -22.43 27.28
N ALA A 518 -6.11 -21.57 26.61
CA ALA A 518 -5.47 -20.43 27.25
C ALA A 518 -6.49 -19.45 27.87
N ALA A 519 -7.60 -19.18 27.18
CA ALA A 519 -8.68 -18.33 27.69
C ALA A 519 -9.40 -18.95 28.90
N GLN A 520 -9.66 -20.26 28.87
CA GLN A 520 -10.24 -21.00 30.01
C GLN A 520 -9.31 -21.00 31.23
N LEU A 521 -8.01 -21.24 31.02
CA LEU A 521 -7.04 -21.20 32.12
C LEU A 521 -6.90 -19.79 32.72
N ARG A 522 -7.04 -18.73 31.91
CA ARG A 522 -7.10 -17.36 32.42
C ARG A 522 -8.37 -17.12 33.23
N SER A 523 -9.55 -17.58 32.79
CA SER A 523 -10.82 -17.36 33.50
C SER A 523 -10.86 -18.03 34.87
N GLN A 524 -10.12 -19.13 35.05
CA GLN A 524 -9.94 -19.82 36.33
C GLN A 524 -9.01 -19.07 37.32
N ARG A 525 -8.21 -18.11 36.85
CA ARG A 525 -7.35 -17.29 37.72
C ARG A 525 -8.15 -16.14 38.31
N PHE A 526 -8.52 -16.29 39.58
CA PHE A 526 -9.18 -15.24 40.35
C PHE A 526 -8.13 -14.27 40.95
N LEU A 527 -8.31 -12.96 40.76
CA LEU A 527 -7.38 -11.91 41.22
C LEU A 527 -7.65 -11.43 42.66
N GLY A 528 -8.57 -12.08 43.40
CA GLY A 528 -8.91 -11.71 44.78
C GLY A 528 -8.65 -12.84 45.80
N ASN A 529 -8.77 -12.51 47.09
CA ASN A 529 -8.72 -13.52 48.15
C ASN A 529 -10.00 -14.36 48.10
N LEU A 530 -9.87 -15.63 47.72
CA LEU A 530 -10.96 -16.58 47.82
C LEU A 530 -11.30 -16.79 49.31
N ARG A 531 -12.59 -16.67 49.67
CA ARG A 531 -13.09 -16.96 51.02
C ARG A 531 -12.90 -18.43 51.42
N VAL A 532 -12.63 -19.30 50.45
CA VAL A 532 -12.44 -20.74 50.61
C VAL A 532 -11.14 -21.14 49.92
N SER A 533 -10.31 -21.92 50.61
CA SER A 533 -9.11 -22.54 50.03
C SER A 533 -9.51 -23.46 48.87
N SER A 534 -9.23 -23.05 47.62
CA SER A 534 -9.36 -23.95 46.47
C SER A 534 -8.03 -24.66 46.23
N SER A 535 -8.00 -25.98 46.32
CA SER A 535 -6.92 -26.77 45.73
C SER A 535 -7.05 -26.69 44.21
N GLN A 536 -6.31 -25.81 43.56
CA GLN A 536 -6.24 -25.82 42.10
C GLN A 536 -5.51 -27.10 41.66
N GLN A 537 -6.25 -28.11 41.22
CA GLN A 537 -5.65 -29.20 40.45
C GLN A 537 -5.16 -28.60 39.13
N GLU A 538 -3.87 -28.75 38.87
CA GLU A 538 -3.28 -28.31 37.60
C GLU A 538 -3.79 -29.25 36.49
N GLN A 539 -4.88 -28.86 35.83
CA GLN A 539 -5.37 -29.56 34.66
C GLN A 539 -4.35 -29.38 33.54
N ARG A 540 -3.74 -30.49 33.10
CA ARG A 540 -2.73 -30.51 32.03
C ARG A 540 -3.22 -31.16 30.74
N ARG A 541 -4.43 -31.75 30.75
CA ARG A 541 -5.04 -32.43 29.61
C ARG A 541 -6.52 -32.04 29.46
N TRP A 542 -6.94 -31.85 28.21
CA TRP A 542 -8.32 -31.56 27.81
C TRP A 542 -8.73 -32.51 26.69
N GLU A 543 -9.99 -32.92 26.72
CA GLU A 543 -10.67 -33.60 25.62
C GLU A 543 -11.79 -32.66 25.18
N LEU A 544 -11.73 -32.24 23.92
CA LEU A 544 -12.57 -31.21 23.34
C LEU A 544 -13.21 -31.74 22.05
N SER A 545 -14.31 -31.12 21.66
CA SER A 545 -14.91 -31.31 20.35
C SER A 545 -14.92 -29.98 19.60
N VAL A 546 -14.51 -30.03 18.34
CA VAL A 546 -14.41 -28.87 17.44
C VAL A 546 -15.35 -29.11 16.27
N GLU A 547 -16.38 -28.28 16.10
CA GLU A 547 -17.35 -28.39 14.99
C GLU A 547 -16.98 -27.45 13.85
N LEU A 548 -16.39 -27.99 12.79
CA LEU A 548 -16.08 -27.29 11.56
C LEU A 548 -17.23 -27.35 10.56
N GLU A 549 -17.16 -26.57 9.47
CA GLU A 549 -18.16 -26.61 8.39
C GLU A 549 -18.42 -28.03 7.83
N LYS A 550 -17.48 -28.97 8.01
CA LYS A 550 -17.55 -30.35 7.52
C LYS A 550 -17.72 -31.42 8.62
N GLY A 551 -18.06 -31.04 9.85
CA GLY A 551 -18.38 -31.99 10.93
C GLY A 551 -17.65 -31.73 12.25
N VAL A 552 -17.87 -32.63 13.21
CA VAL A 552 -17.31 -32.56 14.56
C VAL A 552 -16.04 -33.42 14.65
N HIS A 553 -14.95 -32.81 15.12
CA HIS A 553 -13.64 -33.44 15.29
C HIS A 553 -13.32 -33.59 16.78
N ALA A 554 -12.82 -34.75 17.17
CA ALA A 554 -12.35 -34.99 18.54
C ALA A 554 -10.92 -34.47 18.68
N VAL A 555 -10.66 -33.73 19.76
CA VAL A 555 -9.38 -33.05 19.97
C VAL A 555 -8.86 -33.36 21.36
N THR A 556 -7.62 -33.83 21.45
CA THR A 556 -6.93 -33.93 22.74
C THR A 556 -5.88 -32.84 22.83
N VAL A 557 -5.88 -32.08 23.93
CA VAL A 557 -4.87 -31.05 24.19
C VAL A 557 -4.09 -31.45 25.42
N SER A 558 -2.76 -31.37 25.35
CA SER A 558 -1.90 -31.46 26.53
C SER A 558 -1.01 -30.23 26.62
N ARG A 559 -0.84 -29.69 27.83
CA ARG A 559 -0.06 -28.48 28.07
C ARG A 559 1.21 -28.81 28.85
N SER A 560 2.34 -28.30 28.36
CA SER A 560 3.62 -28.30 29.06
C SER A 560 4.25 -26.90 28.98
N GLY A 561 4.29 -26.20 30.12
CA GLY A 561 4.75 -24.81 30.16
C GLY A 561 3.85 -23.86 29.36
N SER A 562 4.40 -23.20 28.34
CA SER A 562 3.70 -22.34 27.38
C SER A 562 3.28 -23.06 26.08
N THR A 563 3.64 -24.34 25.95
CA THR A 563 3.35 -25.14 24.75
C THR A 563 2.10 -26.01 24.95
N TYR A 564 1.26 -26.04 23.92
CA TYR A 564 0.04 -26.81 23.79
C TYR A 564 0.25 -27.82 22.67
N ALA A 565 0.36 -29.11 23.03
CA ALA A 565 0.36 -30.19 22.07
C ALA A 565 -1.08 -30.59 21.78
N VAL A 566 -1.55 -30.27 20.57
CA VAL A 566 -2.91 -30.51 20.10
C VAL A 566 -2.90 -31.72 19.17
N ASP A 567 -3.64 -32.75 19.53
CA ASP A 567 -3.88 -33.94 18.71
C ASP A 567 -5.28 -33.86 18.09
N LEU A 568 -5.31 -33.81 16.77
CA LEU A 568 -6.50 -33.70 15.92
C LEU A 568 -6.51 -34.90 14.96
N ASP A 569 -7.45 -35.82 15.16
CA ASP A 569 -7.58 -37.02 14.32
C ASP A 569 -6.26 -37.80 14.12
N GLY A 570 -5.42 -37.88 15.17
CA GLY A 570 -4.13 -38.57 15.18
C GLY A 570 -2.95 -37.75 14.64
N LYS A 571 -3.19 -36.48 14.24
CA LYS A 571 -2.15 -35.53 13.87
C LYS A 571 -1.84 -34.62 15.03
N ARG A 572 -0.58 -34.65 15.48
CA ARG A 572 -0.09 -33.77 16.53
C ARG A 572 0.48 -32.47 15.96
N VAL A 573 0.02 -31.34 16.50
CA VAL A 573 0.51 -29.99 16.22
C VAL A 573 0.88 -29.33 17.54
N ASP A 574 2.12 -28.86 17.66
CA ASP A 574 2.59 -28.15 18.84
C ASP A 574 2.45 -26.64 18.63
N VAL A 575 1.71 -25.97 19.52
CA VAL A 575 1.45 -24.52 19.47
C VAL A 575 1.97 -23.86 20.74
N SER A 576 2.75 -22.80 20.62
CA SER A 576 3.16 -21.96 21.76
C SER A 576 2.96 -20.48 21.49
N SER A 577 2.59 -19.73 22.54
CA SER A 577 2.38 -18.29 22.50
C SER A 577 2.35 -17.72 23.92
N GLU A 578 2.66 -16.44 24.06
CA GLU A 578 2.49 -15.68 25.31
C GLU A 578 1.04 -15.18 25.52
N TRP A 579 0.13 -15.48 24.58
CA TRP A 579 -1.32 -15.22 24.63
C TRP A 579 -1.73 -13.88 25.28
N ASN A 580 -1.67 -12.79 24.51
CA ASN A 580 -2.37 -11.56 24.88
C ASN A 580 -3.82 -11.59 24.35
N LEU A 581 -4.75 -12.03 25.19
CA LEU A 581 -6.16 -12.16 24.81
C LEU A 581 -6.87 -10.84 24.48
N ALA A 582 -6.28 -9.69 24.83
CA ALA A 582 -6.82 -8.37 24.45
C ALA A 582 -6.32 -7.91 23.07
N SER A 583 -5.29 -8.55 22.53
CA SER A 583 -4.70 -8.20 21.23
C SER A 583 -5.51 -8.79 20.07
N ALA A 584 -5.67 -8.01 19.01
CA ALA A 584 -6.16 -8.53 17.73
C ALA A 584 -5.11 -9.38 17.01
N LEU A 585 -3.82 -9.16 17.28
CA LEU A 585 -2.72 -9.95 16.72
C LEU A 585 -2.23 -10.98 17.72
N LEU A 586 -2.17 -12.24 17.28
CA LEU A 586 -1.69 -13.37 18.05
C LEU A 586 -0.40 -13.90 17.40
N PRO A 587 0.78 -13.50 17.90
CA PRO A 587 2.03 -14.15 17.52
C PRO A 587 2.05 -15.56 18.11
N VAL A 588 2.18 -16.57 17.25
CA VAL A 588 2.15 -17.98 17.63
C VAL A 588 3.30 -18.72 16.96
N THR A 589 3.86 -19.69 17.66
CA THR A 589 4.81 -20.64 17.10
C THR A 589 4.11 -21.96 16.90
N VAL A 590 3.98 -22.40 15.64
CA VAL A 590 3.34 -23.66 15.27
C VAL A 590 4.39 -24.60 14.70
N ASN A 591 4.60 -25.77 15.32
CA ASN A 591 5.64 -26.72 14.97
C ASN A 591 7.04 -26.08 14.82
N GLY A 592 7.36 -25.12 15.69
CA GLY A 592 8.63 -24.37 15.67
C GLY A 592 8.68 -23.19 14.68
N THR A 593 7.65 -22.97 13.87
CA THR A 593 7.60 -21.88 12.90
C THR A 593 6.78 -20.71 13.42
N GLN A 594 7.34 -19.49 13.37
CA GLN A 594 6.61 -18.27 13.75
C GLN A 594 5.52 -17.95 12.74
N ARG A 595 4.34 -17.60 13.25
CA ARG A 595 3.15 -17.19 12.51
C ARG A 595 2.46 -16.05 13.22
N THR A 596 1.75 -15.24 12.46
CA THR A 596 0.83 -14.24 13.01
C THR A 596 -0.60 -14.62 12.62
N VAL A 597 -1.48 -14.72 13.62
CA VAL A 597 -2.90 -14.98 13.42
C VAL A 597 -3.68 -13.80 13.95
N GLN A 598 -4.66 -13.31 13.19
CA GLN A 598 -5.53 -12.24 13.68
C GLN A 598 -6.76 -12.85 14.36
N CYS A 599 -7.03 -12.42 15.59
CA CYS A 599 -8.26 -12.74 16.31
C CYS A 599 -9.33 -11.70 15.95
N LEU A 600 -10.43 -12.16 15.34
CA LEU A 600 -11.52 -11.30 14.89
C LEU A 600 -12.59 -11.16 15.97
N SER A 601 -12.99 -12.30 16.55
CA SER A 601 -14.01 -12.37 17.58
C SER A 601 -13.76 -13.56 18.50
N ARG A 602 -14.20 -13.45 19.76
CA ARG A 602 -14.25 -14.56 20.72
C ARG A 602 -15.48 -14.42 21.59
N SER A 603 -16.27 -15.47 21.72
CA SER A 603 -17.45 -15.50 22.57
C SER A 603 -17.19 -16.27 23.87
N ALA A 604 -18.04 -16.04 24.87
CA ALA A 604 -18.05 -16.84 26.09
C ALA A 604 -18.52 -18.29 25.88
N SER A 605 -19.27 -18.56 24.79
CA SER A 605 -19.69 -19.92 24.39
C SER A 605 -18.56 -20.73 23.75
N GLY A 606 -17.38 -20.13 23.55
CA GLY A 606 -16.22 -20.79 22.96
C GLY A 606 -16.07 -20.56 21.47
N GLU A 607 -16.93 -19.77 20.83
CA GLU A 607 -16.78 -19.42 19.42
C GLU A 607 -15.56 -18.50 19.26
N ILE A 608 -14.70 -18.82 18.29
CA ILE A 608 -13.47 -18.08 18.01
C ILE A 608 -13.39 -17.89 16.49
N ASP A 609 -13.35 -16.64 16.05
CA ASP A 609 -13.08 -16.29 14.66
C ASP A 609 -11.62 -15.86 14.51
N LEU A 610 -10.87 -16.58 13.68
CA LEU A 610 -9.48 -16.29 13.36
C LEU A 610 -9.31 -15.99 11.86
N GLN A 611 -8.35 -15.13 11.55
CA GLN A 611 -7.87 -14.87 10.19
C GLN A 611 -6.39 -15.23 10.12
N TYR A 612 -6.03 -15.99 9.08
CA TYR A 612 -4.68 -16.51 8.86
C TYR A 612 -4.32 -16.43 7.36
N LEU A 613 -3.11 -15.99 7.02
CA LEU A 613 -2.63 -15.88 5.62
C LEU A 613 -3.61 -15.12 4.71
N GLY A 614 -4.09 -13.97 5.16
CA GLY A 614 -5.04 -13.14 4.39
C GLY A 614 -6.43 -13.75 4.15
N THR A 615 -6.79 -14.88 4.77
CA THR A 615 -8.15 -15.44 4.68
C THR A 615 -9.20 -14.46 5.22
N SER A 616 -10.39 -14.39 4.61
CA SER A 616 -11.42 -13.40 5.00
C SER A 616 -12.10 -13.75 6.32
N GLY A 617 -12.23 -12.75 7.19
CA GLY A 617 -12.95 -12.80 8.46
C GLY A 617 -14.43 -12.45 8.42
N SER A 618 -15.30 -13.43 8.67
CA SER A 618 -16.74 -13.36 9.05
C SER A 618 -17.79 -12.83 8.04
N GLY A 619 -18.93 -13.54 7.95
CA GLY A 619 -20.19 -13.02 7.39
C GLY A 619 -21.05 -13.99 6.57
N ARG A 620 -21.82 -14.86 7.25
CA ARG A 620 -22.90 -15.76 6.74
C ARG A 620 -22.52 -16.78 5.65
N ARG A 621 -22.59 -18.07 6.02
CA ARG A 621 -22.91 -19.24 5.18
C ARG A 621 -22.37 -19.14 3.74
N SER A 622 -21.11 -19.47 3.52
CA SER A 622 -20.61 -19.75 2.17
C SER A 622 -19.67 -20.96 2.20
N PRO A 623 -19.95 -22.04 1.46
CA PRO A 623 -19.46 -23.41 1.70
C PRO A 623 -18.00 -23.69 1.29
N HIS A 624 -17.15 -22.65 1.19
CA HIS A 624 -15.86 -22.75 0.49
C HIS A 624 -14.66 -22.08 1.17
N LYS A 625 -14.64 -21.90 2.50
CA LYS A 625 -13.49 -21.25 3.17
C LYS A 625 -13.05 -21.98 4.44
N GLY A 626 -11.75 -21.91 4.72
CA GLY A 626 -11.11 -22.57 5.86
C GLY A 626 -11.46 -21.89 7.19
N TYR A 627 -12.63 -22.23 7.74
CA TYR A 627 -13.08 -21.76 9.04
C TYR A 627 -12.77 -22.78 10.13
N ALA A 628 -12.33 -22.28 11.28
CA ALA A 628 -12.43 -22.97 12.55
C ALA A 628 -13.69 -22.48 13.28
N PHE A 629 -14.87 -22.91 12.84
CA PHE A 629 -16.05 -22.83 13.71
C PHE A 629 -15.79 -23.81 14.86
N CYS A 630 -16.03 -23.42 16.12
CA CYS A 630 -15.70 -24.28 17.27
C CYS A 630 -16.62 -23.98 18.47
N PRO A 631 -17.88 -24.43 18.48
CA PRO A 631 -18.61 -24.61 19.73
C PRO A 631 -17.91 -25.70 20.54
N PHE A 632 -17.06 -25.32 21.49
CA PHE A 632 -16.42 -26.25 22.42
C PHE A 632 -17.43 -26.72 23.46
N HIS A 633 -17.81 -28.00 23.41
CA HIS A 633 -18.51 -28.66 24.51
C HIS A 633 -17.50 -29.34 25.43
N VAL A 634 -17.54 -29.01 26.72
CA VAL A 634 -16.92 -29.83 27.77
C VAL A 634 -17.92 -30.95 28.09
N PRO A 635 -17.57 -32.24 27.97
CA PRO A 635 -18.43 -33.30 28.46
C PRO A 635 -18.59 -33.13 29.97
N THR A 636 -19.78 -32.75 30.42
CA THR A 636 -20.13 -32.86 31.83
C THR A 636 -20.08 -34.34 32.18
N LYS A 637 -19.10 -34.75 33.00
CA LYS A 637 -19.19 -36.03 33.68
C LYS A 637 -20.53 -36.10 34.39
N ASP A 638 -21.26 -37.19 34.19
CA ASP A 638 -22.46 -37.54 34.93
C ASP A 638 -22.20 -37.39 36.44
N VAL A 639 -22.64 -36.27 37.01
CA VAL A 639 -22.84 -36.12 38.44
C VAL A 639 -24.34 -36.01 38.60
N THR A 640 -24.97 -37.15 38.85
CA THR A 640 -26.34 -37.22 39.34
C THR A 640 -26.46 -36.35 40.60
N PRO A 641 -27.30 -35.30 40.61
CA PRO A 641 -27.53 -34.53 41.82
C PRO A 641 -28.33 -35.39 42.82
N PRO A 642 -28.03 -35.35 44.13
CA PRO A 642 -28.80 -36.10 45.12
C PRO A 642 -30.22 -35.52 45.22
N PRO A 643 -31.25 -36.34 45.49
CA PRO A 643 -32.63 -35.90 45.48
C PRO A 643 -32.92 -35.05 46.71
N TRP A 644 -33.32 -33.80 46.51
CA TRP A 644 -33.95 -32.98 47.55
C TRP A 644 -35.44 -32.80 47.23
N PRO A 645 -36.33 -32.89 48.24
CA PRO A 645 -37.76 -33.04 48.02
C PRO A 645 -38.45 -31.73 47.62
N LEU A 646 -39.26 -31.81 46.56
CA LEU A 646 -40.22 -30.79 46.15
C LEU A 646 -41.23 -30.51 47.25
N ARG A 647 -41.25 -29.28 47.78
CA ARG A 647 -42.45 -28.71 48.41
C ARG A 647 -43.08 -27.69 47.47
N SER A 648 -44.36 -27.91 47.21
CA SER A 648 -45.27 -27.08 46.45
C SER A 648 -45.51 -25.73 47.13
N ALA A 649 -45.58 -24.66 46.35
CA ALA A 649 -46.28 -23.44 46.74
C ALA A 649 -46.99 -22.86 45.52
N ARG A 650 -48.30 -22.68 45.70
CA ARG A 650 -49.29 -22.27 44.72
C ARG A 650 -49.15 -20.79 44.34
N THR A 651 -49.57 -20.54 43.11
CA THR A 651 -50.23 -19.33 42.56
C THR A 651 -50.83 -18.39 43.60
N LEU A 652 -50.63 -17.08 43.44
CA LEU A 652 -51.64 -16.04 43.70
C LEU A 652 -51.32 -14.76 42.91
N TRP A 653 -52.35 -14.29 42.23
CA TRP A 653 -52.45 -13.06 41.44
C TRP A 653 -53.31 -12.03 42.22
N PHE A 654 -53.23 -10.77 41.78
CA PHE A 654 -54.04 -9.57 42.08
C PHE A 654 -53.61 -8.61 43.21
N GLY A 655 -53.57 -7.31 42.86
CA GLY A 655 -53.88 -6.22 43.80
C GLY A 655 -53.27 -4.85 43.49
N LYS A 656 -54.08 -3.94 42.92
CA LYS A 656 -53.84 -2.53 42.53
C LYS A 656 -53.72 -1.53 43.71
N ARG A 657 -53.24 -0.31 43.36
CA ARG A 657 -53.32 1.04 44.01
C ARG A 657 -52.30 1.32 45.13
N ASP A 658 -51.66 2.49 45.22
CA ASP A 658 -51.93 3.85 44.69
C ASP A 658 -50.87 4.41 43.73
#